data_AF-C7N5X6-F1
#
_entry.id   AF-C7N5X6-F1
#
_cell.length_a   1.000
_cell.length_b   1.000
_cell.length_c   1.000
_cell.angle_alpha   90.00
_cell.angle_beta   90.00
_cell.angle_gamma   90.00
#
_symmetry.space_group_name_H-M   'P 1'
#
loop_
_entity.id
_entity.type
_entity.pdbx_description
1 polymer ?
#
loop_
_entity_poly.entity_id
_entity_poly.type
_entity_poly.pdbx_seq_one_letter_code
_entity_poly.pdbx_strand_id
1 'polypeptide(L)'
;MKILKFLKGWGRYVLVIAVLLLVQATADLALPKYTADLVDVGIQQSGIESSAPDEMRNVTYDAVMKLAGDDAETIEASYNATDDLTYVINDYGKAHRAELEAVVARPLMLASIAGQAGIDPTAFEDEQAIRQMLENAPVDNKAQTEAITALVDGSMDPALVQQYAAYAVKAEYDAIGKDTTAIQMGYLFRIGGIMLAIAAIMMAASVAVGYVASRTAAGVGRDLRRRLFTNVVSFSDKEVQSFSVASLITRGTNDIQQIQNVIAMGLRMVLYAPILAIGGIVMITRTNTSMSWIIVLGLALVAVVVGTLFAIVMPKFRIVQKQVDRVNQVAREMLNGISVVRAFNRQAFERQTFETANSNLKATQLFTNRAMVLMMPFISLIMNGMSVLIVWMGASKIDTGVIQTGDLIAFITYAMVIMMSFMIIGMMSIIIPRAEISAQRIDEVLTCETSIRDPEEFHLHPAAAQPGGVRVTFEDVSFAFAEDSEPALSHISFEAAPGTTTAVIGSTGSGKSTLLKLIERFYDVTDGRILVDGVDVREIPLRDLRSQFGYVPQQSFLFSGSVAENVAYGEGAVDMDVVRAATDVAQATEFVEKLPEGFNTEVSQGGTNVSGGQRQRLSIARALASKPRGYLFDDSFSALDFKTDAALRRALDSQMGEATVIVVAQRIATVMNADNILVLDNGEIVGSGTHAELLERCPTYLEIAQSQLSESELKGGGR
;
A
#
# COMPACT_ATOMS: atom_id res chain seq x y z
N MET A 1 12.86 6.89 -5.72
CA MET A 1 11.49 6.50 -5.33
C MET A 1 11.12 7.16 -4.01
N LYS A 2 10.02 7.92 -3.98
CA LYS A 2 9.52 8.60 -2.78
C LYS A 2 9.11 7.63 -1.68
N ILE A 3 8.66 6.42 -2.03
CA ILE A 3 8.32 5.35 -1.07
C ILE A 3 9.51 5.05 -0.12
N LEU A 4 10.74 5.04 -0.63
CA LEU A 4 11.94 4.79 0.18
C LEU A 4 12.21 5.91 1.19
N LYS A 5 11.82 7.15 0.90
CA LYS A 5 11.95 8.27 1.85
C LYS A 5 11.09 8.02 3.09
N PHE A 6 9.89 7.47 2.92
CA PHE A 6 8.97 7.17 4.03
C PHE A 6 9.46 6.02 4.92
N LEU A 7 10.33 5.15 4.41
CA LEU A 7 10.98 4.07 5.16
C LEU A 7 12.20 4.50 5.96
N LYS A 8 12.73 5.72 5.78
CA LYS A 8 14.00 6.16 6.38
C LYS A 8 14.02 6.06 7.92
N GLY A 9 12.89 6.34 8.58
CA GLY A 9 12.75 6.20 10.04
C GLY A 9 12.69 4.76 10.55
N TRP A 10 12.54 3.78 9.66
CA TRP A 10 12.30 2.37 9.99
C TRP A 10 13.48 1.46 9.62
N GLY A 11 14.64 2.02 9.28
CA GLY A 11 15.80 1.27 8.77
C GLY A 11 16.26 0.10 9.66
N ARG A 12 16.14 0.22 11.00
CA ARG A 12 16.45 -0.87 11.93
C ARG A 12 15.56 -2.10 11.72
N TYR A 13 14.27 -1.90 11.50
CA TYR A 13 13.34 -3.00 11.23
C TYR A 13 13.57 -3.63 9.87
N VAL A 14 13.92 -2.83 8.86
CA VAL A 14 14.31 -3.33 7.54
C VAL A 14 15.54 -4.24 7.63
N LEU A 15 16.53 -3.86 8.44
CA LEU A 15 17.73 -4.69 8.67
C LEU A 15 17.38 -6.01 9.38
N VAL A 16 16.54 -5.96 10.43
CA VAL A 16 16.05 -7.18 11.11
C VAL A 16 15.32 -8.10 10.12
N ILE A 17 14.45 -7.54 9.28
CA ILE A 17 13.75 -8.31 8.24
C ILE A 17 14.73 -8.93 7.26
N ALA A 18 15.73 -8.18 6.79
CA ALA A 18 16.73 -8.69 5.86
C ALA A 18 17.52 -9.88 6.45
N VAL A 19 17.89 -9.81 7.73
CA VAL A 19 18.56 -10.92 8.43
C VAL A 19 17.63 -12.13 8.55
N LEU A 20 16.38 -11.93 8.97
CA LEU A 20 15.41 -13.02 9.08
C LEU A 20 15.09 -13.67 7.73
N LEU A 21 15.01 -12.87 6.66
CA LEU A 21 14.84 -13.36 5.29
C LEU A 21 16.04 -14.17 4.82
N LEU A 22 17.25 -13.80 5.23
CA LEU A 22 18.45 -14.57 4.92
C LEU A 22 18.43 -15.92 5.64
N VAL A 23 18.06 -15.95 6.93
CA VAL A 23 17.84 -17.21 7.67
C VAL A 23 16.78 -18.07 7.00
N GLN A 24 15.64 -17.47 6.65
CA GLN A 24 14.56 -18.15 5.96
C GLN A 24 15.02 -18.73 4.62
N ALA A 25 15.69 -17.92 3.79
CA ALA A 25 16.19 -18.34 2.48
C ALA A 25 17.24 -19.44 2.59
N THR A 26 18.14 -19.37 3.57
CA THR A 26 19.12 -20.45 3.81
C THR A 26 18.46 -21.76 4.21
N ALA A 27 17.39 -21.71 5.02
CA ALA A 27 16.64 -22.90 5.39
C ALA A 27 15.88 -23.48 4.17
N ASP A 28 15.20 -22.62 3.40
CA ASP A 28 14.46 -22.98 2.19
C ASP A 28 15.38 -23.63 1.14
N LEU A 29 16.56 -23.04 0.91
CA LEU A 29 17.56 -23.56 -0.02
C LEU A 29 18.36 -24.76 0.50
N ALA A 30 18.28 -25.10 1.78
CA ALA A 30 18.92 -26.31 2.31
C ALA A 30 18.05 -27.55 2.10
N LEU A 31 16.71 -27.41 2.12
CA LEU A 31 15.78 -28.53 2.03
C LEU A 31 15.95 -29.40 0.77
N PRO A 32 16.17 -28.86 -0.44
CA PRO A 32 16.31 -29.69 -1.62
C PRO A 32 17.55 -30.60 -1.55
N LYS A 33 18.63 -30.16 -0.91
CA LYS A 33 19.81 -31.02 -0.66
C LYS A 33 19.46 -32.20 0.26
N TYR A 34 18.80 -31.95 1.39
CA TYR A 34 18.39 -33.04 2.27
C TYR A 34 17.38 -33.99 1.61
N THR A 35 16.52 -33.48 0.73
CA THR A 35 15.66 -34.33 -0.11
C THR A 35 16.48 -35.20 -1.05
N ALA A 36 17.56 -34.68 -1.64
CA ALA A 36 18.48 -35.48 -2.44
C ALA A 36 19.15 -36.57 -1.59
N ASP A 37 19.73 -36.20 -0.44
CA ASP A 37 20.38 -37.14 0.49
C ASP A 37 19.41 -38.24 0.97
N LEU A 38 18.12 -37.93 1.14
CA LEU A 38 17.09 -38.90 1.51
C LEU A 38 16.85 -39.93 0.40
N VAL A 39 16.89 -39.50 -0.86
CA VAL A 39 16.72 -40.38 -2.02
C VAL A 39 17.99 -41.15 -2.30
N ASP A 40 19.12 -40.48 -2.44
CA ASP A 40 20.38 -41.08 -2.88
C ASP A 40 20.95 -42.01 -1.80
N VAL A 41 21.13 -41.51 -0.57
CA VAL A 41 21.68 -42.32 0.52
C VAL A 41 20.58 -43.16 1.18
N GLY A 42 19.45 -42.53 1.53
CA GLY A 42 18.40 -43.18 2.32
C GLY A 42 17.65 -44.27 1.56
N ILE A 43 17.27 -44.03 0.30
CA ILE A 43 16.48 -44.99 -0.49
C ILE A 43 17.39 -45.83 -1.40
N GLN A 44 18.20 -45.20 -2.26
CA GLN A 44 19.00 -45.94 -3.25
C GLN A 44 20.15 -46.71 -2.60
N GLN A 45 20.86 -46.13 -1.62
CA GLN A 45 21.97 -46.80 -0.92
C GLN A 45 21.54 -47.52 0.38
N SER A 46 20.23 -47.65 0.64
CA SER A 46 19.70 -48.31 1.85
C SER A 46 20.24 -47.72 3.18
N GLY A 47 20.54 -46.42 3.23
CA GLY A 47 21.06 -45.71 4.40
C GLY A 47 22.56 -45.90 4.66
N ILE A 48 23.30 -46.49 3.72
CA ILE A 48 24.74 -46.69 3.84
C ILE A 48 25.46 -45.43 3.35
N GLU A 49 26.06 -44.71 4.29
CA GLU A 49 26.68 -43.40 4.04
C GLU A 49 28.09 -43.50 3.44
N SER A 50 28.74 -44.66 3.53
CA SER A 50 30.16 -44.85 3.22
C SER A 50 30.37 -46.13 2.41
N SER A 51 31.19 -46.06 1.37
CA SER A 51 31.63 -47.20 0.57
C SER A 51 32.66 -48.09 1.28
N ALA A 52 33.30 -47.61 2.35
CA ALA A 52 34.09 -48.42 3.26
C ALA A 52 33.18 -49.06 4.35
N PRO A 53 33.13 -50.40 4.48
CA PRO A 53 32.34 -51.06 5.53
C PRO A 53 32.89 -50.75 6.92
N ASP A 54 32.04 -50.59 7.93
CA ASP A 54 32.49 -50.54 9.33
C ASP A 54 32.99 -51.90 9.82
N GLU A 55 32.51 -52.96 9.20
CA GLU A 55 32.86 -54.34 9.49
C GLU A 55 32.72 -55.19 8.22
N MET A 56 33.67 -56.09 7.99
CA MET A 56 33.64 -57.03 6.88
C MET A 56 34.15 -58.42 7.30
N ARG A 57 33.66 -59.48 6.66
CA ARG A 57 34.14 -60.86 6.86
C ARG A 57 35.60 -60.97 6.41
N ASN A 58 36.35 -61.86 7.04
CA ASN A 58 37.73 -62.18 6.65
C ASN A 58 37.88 -62.49 5.15
N VAL A 59 36.95 -63.24 4.55
CA VAL A 59 36.98 -63.57 3.11
C VAL A 59 36.88 -62.32 2.24
N THR A 60 36.02 -61.37 2.63
CA THR A 60 35.84 -60.10 1.93
C THR A 60 37.05 -59.19 2.12
N TYR A 61 37.60 -59.13 3.35
CA TYR A 61 38.83 -58.38 3.66
C TYR A 61 40.02 -58.88 2.84
N ASP A 62 40.25 -60.19 2.83
CA ASP A 62 41.37 -60.82 2.10
C ASP A 62 41.25 -60.58 0.59
N ALA A 63 40.03 -60.62 0.04
CA ALA A 63 39.76 -60.28 -1.35
C ALA A 63 40.03 -58.80 -1.65
N VAL A 64 39.56 -57.89 -0.81
CA VAL A 64 39.78 -56.44 -0.94
C VAL A 64 41.27 -56.11 -0.85
N MET A 65 42.00 -56.70 0.08
CA MET A 65 43.45 -56.54 0.24
C MET A 65 44.23 -57.02 -0.99
N LYS A 66 43.85 -58.16 -1.58
CA LYS A 66 44.46 -58.66 -2.82
C LYS A 66 44.19 -57.76 -4.02
N LEU A 67 42.98 -57.20 -4.10
CA LEU A 67 42.53 -56.37 -5.22
C LEU A 67 43.00 -54.90 -5.12
N ALA A 68 43.38 -54.43 -3.94
CA ALA A 68 43.83 -53.06 -3.71
C ALA A 68 45.27 -52.78 -4.19
N GLY A 69 46.10 -53.82 -4.40
CA GLY A 69 47.46 -53.65 -4.91
C GLY A 69 48.32 -52.72 -4.03
N ASP A 70 48.83 -51.64 -4.61
CA ASP A 70 49.68 -50.65 -3.93
C ASP A 70 48.97 -49.89 -2.81
N ASP A 71 47.63 -49.86 -2.80
CA ASP A 71 46.82 -49.16 -1.79
C ASP A 71 46.49 -50.03 -0.56
N ALA A 72 47.01 -51.26 -0.50
CA ALA A 72 46.74 -52.23 0.58
C ALA A 72 47.22 -51.74 1.96
N GLU A 73 48.32 -50.97 2.04
CA GLU A 73 48.84 -50.43 3.31
C GLU A 73 47.81 -49.54 4.03
N THR A 74 47.06 -48.75 3.26
CA THR A 74 46.02 -47.84 3.76
C THR A 74 44.84 -48.62 4.35
N ILE A 75 44.47 -49.75 3.73
CA ILE A 75 43.40 -50.63 4.22
C ILE A 75 43.86 -51.36 5.49
N GLU A 76 45.07 -51.90 5.50
CA GLU A 76 45.63 -52.61 6.66
C GLU A 76 45.73 -51.70 7.89
N ALA A 77 46.16 -50.45 7.72
CA ALA A 77 46.21 -49.47 8.80
C ALA A 77 44.81 -49.09 9.34
N SER A 78 43.75 -49.34 8.58
CA SER A 78 42.38 -48.87 8.85
C SER A 78 41.46 -49.89 9.50
N TYR A 79 41.83 -51.18 9.53
CA TYR A 79 40.99 -52.26 10.07
C TYR A 79 41.72 -53.12 11.09
N ASN A 80 41.02 -53.56 12.13
CA ASN A 80 41.52 -54.50 13.13
C ASN A 80 40.76 -55.83 13.03
N ALA A 81 41.48 -56.95 13.04
CA ALA A 81 40.89 -58.28 13.12
C ALA A 81 40.17 -58.48 14.47
N THR A 82 39.04 -59.17 14.45
CA THR A 82 38.25 -59.57 15.62
C THR A 82 38.29 -61.09 15.80
N ASP A 83 37.87 -61.57 16.98
CA ASP A 83 37.79 -63.01 17.29
C ASP A 83 36.71 -63.74 16.47
N ASP A 84 35.77 -63.02 15.86
CA ASP A 84 34.63 -63.55 15.12
C ASP A 84 34.89 -63.70 13.60
N LEU A 85 36.16 -63.77 13.19
CA LEU A 85 36.58 -63.82 11.77
C LEU A 85 36.07 -62.61 10.96
N THR A 86 35.93 -61.45 11.60
CA THR A 86 35.61 -60.17 10.95
C THR A 86 36.75 -59.16 11.13
N TYR A 87 36.74 -58.12 10.32
CA TYR A 87 37.61 -56.96 10.42
C TYR A 87 36.77 -55.73 10.67
N VAL A 88 37.03 -55.00 11.76
CA VAL A 88 36.29 -53.80 12.16
C VAL A 88 37.16 -52.56 11.96
N ILE A 89 36.57 -51.50 11.43
CA ILE A 89 37.27 -50.24 11.18
C ILE A 89 37.76 -49.62 12.50
N ASN A 90 39.04 -49.26 12.57
CA ASN A 90 39.67 -48.67 13.74
C ASN A 90 39.58 -47.12 13.72
N ASP A 91 40.14 -46.46 14.75
CA ASP A 91 40.07 -45.00 14.86
C ASP A 91 40.83 -44.27 13.73
N TYR A 92 41.90 -44.88 13.20
CA TYR A 92 42.63 -44.34 12.05
C TYR A 92 41.76 -44.36 10.78
N GLY A 93 41.12 -45.50 10.50
CA GLY A 93 40.20 -45.64 9.36
C GLY A 93 38.97 -44.73 9.47
N LYS A 94 38.45 -44.50 10.68
CA LYS A 94 37.37 -43.52 10.91
C LYS A 94 37.82 -42.07 10.65
N ALA A 95 39.04 -41.72 11.03
CA ALA A 95 39.60 -40.39 10.80
C ALA A 95 39.94 -40.13 9.32
N HIS A 96 40.35 -41.17 8.58
CA HIS A 96 40.74 -41.09 7.17
C HIS A 96 39.69 -41.72 6.23
N ARG A 97 38.41 -41.63 6.61
CA ARG A 97 37.30 -42.32 5.93
C ARG A 97 37.24 -42.06 4.43
N ALA A 98 37.41 -40.81 4.00
CA ALA A 98 37.32 -40.44 2.58
C ALA A 98 38.46 -41.04 1.73
N GLU A 99 39.66 -41.14 2.30
CA GLU A 99 40.82 -41.78 1.67
C GLU A 99 40.61 -43.30 1.59
N LEU A 100 40.12 -43.88 2.68
CA LEU A 100 39.75 -45.29 2.73
C LEU A 100 38.63 -45.64 1.74
N GLU A 101 37.60 -44.81 1.61
CA GLU A 101 36.50 -44.98 0.66
C GLU A 101 36.97 -45.00 -0.79
N ALA A 102 37.91 -44.11 -1.15
CA ALA A 102 38.48 -44.05 -2.49
C ALA A 102 39.25 -45.33 -2.85
N VAL A 103 39.96 -45.89 -1.87
CA VAL A 103 40.78 -47.09 -2.02
C VAL A 103 39.94 -48.37 -1.97
N VAL A 104 38.93 -48.45 -1.10
CA VAL A 104 38.15 -49.68 -0.85
C VAL A 104 37.02 -49.88 -1.86
N ALA A 105 36.44 -48.80 -2.42
CA ALA A 105 35.20 -48.89 -3.20
C ALA A 105 35.29 -49.84 -4.41
N ARG A 106 36.36 -49.72 -5.23
CA ARG A 106 36.54 -50.55 -6.43
C ARG A 106 36.89 -52.02 -6.07
N PRO A 107 37.87 -52.31 -5.21
CA PRO A 107 38.14 -53.66 -4.72
C PRO A 107 36.92 -54.36 -4.12
N LEU A 108 36.15 -53.66 -3.27
CA LEU A 108 34.97 -54.21 -2.62
C LEU A 108 33.86 -54.54 -3.61
N MET A 109 33.64 -53.68 -4.60
CA MET A 109 32.66 -53.93 -5.67
C MET A 109 33.05 -55.17 -6.48
N LEU A 110 34.33 -55.29 -6.88
CA LEU A 110 34.83 -56.45 -7.62
C LEU A 110 34.70 -57.75 -6.81
N ALA A 111 35.07 -57.72 -5.53
CA ALA A 111 34.90 -58.86 -4.62
C ALA A 111 33.43 -59.26 -4.45
N SER A 112 32.52 -58.29 -4.33
CA SER A 112 31.08 -58.54 -4.21
C SER A 112 30.49 -59.15 -5.48
N ILE A 113 30.86 -58.66 -6.67
CA ILE A 113 30.39 -59.19 -7.96
C ILE A 113 30.87 -60.63 -8.15
N ALA A 114 32.15 -60.89 -7.85
CA ALA A 114 32.73 -62.22 -7.90
C ALA A 114 32.01 -63.22 -7.00
N GLY A 115 31.76 -62.84 -5.74
CA GLY A 115 31.02 -63.66 -4.79
C GLY A 115 29.59 -63.97 -5.26
N GLN A 116 28.90 -63.00 -5.88
CA GLN A 116 27.56 -63.21 -6.46
C GLN A 116 27.59 -64.15 -7.68
N ALA A 117 28.67 -64.12 -8.47
CA ALA A 117 28.89 -65.02 -9.59
C ALA A 117 29.33 -66.44 -9.15
N GLY A 118 29.47 -66.70 -7.85
CA GLY A 118 29.94 -67.97 -7.31
C GLY A 118 31.44 -68.21 -7.51
N ILE A 119 32.18 -67.15 -7.83
CA ILE A 119 33.64 -67.17 -7.97
C ILE A 119 34.25 -66.83 -6.61
N ASP A 120 35.25 -67.60 -6.17
CA ASP A 120 36.00 -67.26 -4.96
C ASP A 120 36.75 -65.95 -5.19
N PRO A 121 36.39 -64.85 -4.48
CA PRO A 121 36.99 -63.56 -4.73
C PRO A 121 38.45 -63.47 -4.28
N THR A 122 38.96 -64.48 -3.57
CA THR A 122 40.37 -64.57 -3.17
C THR A 122 41.24 -65.28 -4.22
N ALA A 123 40.65 -65.84 -5.28
CA ALA A 123 41.33 -66.57 -6.36
C ALA A 123 41.85 -65.67 -7.49
N PHE A 124 41.66 -64.35 -7.40
CA PHE A 124 42.13 -63.40 -8.39
C PHE A 124 43.65 -63.17 -8.29
N GLU A 125 44.39 -63.57 -9.34
CA GLU A 125 45.85 -63.41 -9.42
C GLU A 125 46.26 -62.11 -10.12
N ASP A 126 45.54 -61.67 -11.15
CA ASP A 126 45.77 -60.42 -11.87
C ASP A 126 44.49 -59.84 -12.49
N GLU A 127 44.55 -58.58 -12.96
CA GLU A 127 43.41 -57.86 -13.57
C GLU A 127 42.91 -58.54 -14.85
N GLN A 128 43.77 -59.31 -15.53
CA GLN A 128 43.40 -60.13 -16.70
C GLN A 128 42.58 -61.38 -16.33
N ALA A 129 42.91 -62.06 -15.23
CA ALA A 129 42.17 -63.20 -14.71
C ALA A 129 40.78 -62.79 -14.21
N ILE A 130 40.69 -61.64 -13.53
CA ILE A 130 39.42 -61.02 -13.14
C ILE A 130 38.55 -60.77 -14.37
N ARG A 131 39.12 -60.16 -15.41
CA ARG A 131 38.44 -59.90 -16.69
C ARG A 131 37.92 -61.18 -17.33
N GLN A 132 38.75 -62.22 -17.41
CA GLN A 132 38.42 -63.48 -18.08
C GLN A 132 37.38 -64.30 -17.30
N MET A 133 37.39 -64.24 -15.97
CA MET A 133 36.40 -64.91 -15.11
C MET A 133 35.05 -64.18 -15.10
N LEU A 134 35.06 -62.85 -15.10
CA LEU A 134 33.84 -62.04 -15.11
C LEU A 134 33.16 -61.97 -16.48
N GLU A 135 33.92 -61.97 -17.59
CA GLU A 135 33.36 -62.05 -18.95
C GLU A 135 32.68 -63.40 -19.24
N ASN A 136 33.12 -64.47 -18.57
CA ASN A 136 32.56 -65.83 -18.71
C ASN A 136 31.47 -66.17 -17.67
N ALA A 137 31.16 -65.23 -16.76
CA ALA A 137 30.08 -65.42 -15.80
C ALA A 137 28.72 -65.49 -16.52
N PRO A 138 27.77 -66.33 -16.07
CA PRO A 138 26.43 -66.40 -16.65
C PRO A 138 25.65 -65.14 -16.28
N VAL A 139 25.80 -64.08 -17.09
CA VAL A 139 25.09 -62.81 -16.89
C VAL A 139 23.94 -62.71 -17.89
N ASP A 140 22.70 -62.61 -17.39
CA ASP A 140 21.47 -62.64 -18.20
C ASP A 140 21.24 -61.36 -19.04
N ASN A 141 22.04 -60.31 -18.87
CA ASN A 141 21.81 -59.01 -19.50
C ASN A 141 23.09 -58.30 -19.97
N LYS A 142 23.11 -57.87 -21.24
CA LYS A 142 24.21 -57.16 -21.90
C LYS A 142 24.66 -55.89 -21.15
N ALA A 143 23.72 -55.18 -20.52
CA ALA A 143 24.02 -53.97 -19.73
C ALA A 143 24.84 -54.27 -18.46
N GLN A 144 24.64 -55.44 -17.84
CA GLN A 144 25.42 -55.86 -16.68
C GLN A 144 26.84 -56.26 -17.09
N THR A 145 27.00 -56.92 -18.24
CA THR A 145 28.32 -57.23 -18.80
C THR A 145 29.10 -55.96 -19.13
N GLU A 146 28.48 -54.96 -19.76
CA GLU A 146 29.12 -53.67 -20.07
C GLU A 146 29.52 -52.90 -18.80
N ALA A 147 28.70 -52.93 -17.74
CA ALA A 147 29.02 -52.31 -16.45
C ALA A 147 30.20 -53.00 -15.74
N ILE A 148 30.25 -54.33 -15.80
CA ILE A 148 31.36 -55.15 -15.27
C ILE A 148 32.65 -54.85 -16.06
N THR A 149 32.59 -54.78 -17.39
CA THR A 149 33.75 -54.41 -18.22
C THR A 149 34.23 -52.99 -17.92
N ALA A 150 33.32 -52.01 -17.79
CA ALA A 150 33.68 -50.62 -17.48
C ALA A 150 34.35 -50.48 -16.10
N LEU A 151 33.92 -51.27 -15.12
CA LEU A 151 34.52 -51.34 -13.78
C LEU A 151 35.94 -51.92 -13.82
N VAL A 152 36.13 -53.01 -14.56
CA VAL A 152 37.43 -53.68 -14.73
C VAL A 152 38.39 -52.79 -15.50
N ASP A 153 37.94 -52.08 -16.54
CA ASP A 153 38.80 -51.16 -17.32
C ASP A 153 39.02 -49.80 -16.62
N GLY A 154 38.50 -49.61 -15.40
CA GLY A 154 38.67 -48.37 -14.61
C GLY A 154 38.02 -47.13 -15.25
N SER A 155 37.10 -47.33 -16.18
CA SER A 155 36.46 -46.29 -16.99
C SER A 155 35.09 -45.85 -16.45
N MET A 156 34.64 -46.49 -15.36
CA MET A 156 33.39 -46.15 -14.68
C MET A 156 33.52 -44.83 -13.90
N ASP A 157 32.49 -43.98 -13.99
CA ASP A 157 32.45 -42.71 -13.26
C ASP A 157 32.55 -42.94 -11.73
N PRO A 158 33.39 -42.19 -10.99
CA PRO A 158 33.53 -42.34 -9.54
C PRO A 158 32.22 -42.33 -8.76
N ALA A 159 31.20 -41.60 -9.21
CA ALA A 159 29.88 -41.56 -8.56
C ALA A 159 29.13 -42.90 -8.66
N LEU A 160 29.22 -43.58 -9.82
CA LEU A 160 28.70 -44.95 -9.99
C LEU A 160 29.48 -45.94 -9.12
N VAL A 161 30.81 -45.82 -9.09
CA VAL A 161 31.67 -46.68 -8.25
C VAL A 161 31.24 -46.59 -6.79
N GLN A 162 31.00 -45.38 -6.27
CA GLN A 162 30.49 -45.20 -4.91
C GLN A 162 29.09 -45.79 -4.71
N GLN A 163 28.16 -45.59 -5.65
CA GLN A 163 26.81 -46.13 -5.56
C GLN A 163 26.79 -47.66 -5.52
N TYR A 164 27.56 -48.32 -6.40
CA TYR A 164 27.68 -49.78 -6.40
C TYR A 164 28.46 -50.31 -5.20
N ALA A 165 29.48 -49.59 -4.73
CA ALA A 165 30.19 -49.95 -3.52
C ALA A 165 29.26 -49.94 -2.29
N ALA A 166 28.32 -48.99 -2.20
CA ALA A 166 27.31 -48.99 -1.13
C ALA A 166 26.41 -50.26 -1.18
N TYR A 167 26.04 -50.74 -2.38
CA TYR A 167 25.34 -52.02 -2.51
C TYR A 167 26.21 -53.22 -2.07
N ALA A 168 27.52 -53.19 -2.36
CA ALA A 168 28.45 -54.21 -1.90
C ALA A 168 28.58 -54.22 -0.37
N VAL A 169 28.69 -53.04 0.27
CA VAL A 169 28.66 -52.90 1.74
C VAL A 169 27.36 -53.46 2.31
N LYS A 170 26.21 -53.22 1.66
CA LYS A 170 24.92 -53.77 2.09
C LYS A 170 24.94 -55.30 2.09
N ALA A 171 25.37 -55.90 0.98
CA ALA A 171 25.46 -57.35 0.86
C ALA A 171 26.38 -57.94 1.93
N GLU A 172 27.45 -57.24 2.28
CA GLU A 172 28.35 -57.63 3.36
C GLU A 172 27.68 -57.54 4.74
N TYR A 173 26.96 -56.46 5.03
CA TYR A 173 26.20 -56.31 6.27
C TYR A 173 25.09 -57.35 6.42
N ASP A 174 24.36 -57.65 5.34
CA ASP A 174 23.35 -58.72 5.31
C ASP A 174 24.00 -60.08 5.59
N ALA A 175 25.19 -60.34 5.04
CA ALA A 175 25.93 -61.59 5.26
C ALA A 175 26.49 -61.75 6.69
N ILE A 176 26.80 -60.64 7.37
CA ILE A 176 27.22 -60.62 8.79
C ILE A 176 26.00 -60.65 9.73
N GLY A 177 24.77 -60.53 9.20
CA GLY A 177 23.54 -60.55 9.98
C GLY A 177 23.18 -59.20 10.63
N LYS A 178 23.74 -58.09 10.14
CA LYS A 178 23.32 -56.74 10.56
C LYS A 178 21.94 -56.42 9.98
N ASP A 179 21.11 -55.76 10.79
CA ASP A 179 19.79 -55.30 10.34
C ASP A 179 19.92 -54.05 9.45
N THR A 180 20.10 -54.28 8.15
CA THR A 180 20.19 -53.23 7.14
C THR A 180 18.91 -52.40 7.02
N THR A 181 17.75 -52.94 7.42
CA THR A 181 16.49 -52.19 7.45
C THR A 181 16.49 -51.18 8.60
N ALA A 182 17.00 -51.56 9.77
CA ALA A 182 17.17 -50.65 10.90
C ALA A 182 18.18 -49.52 10.59
N ILE A 183 19.27 -49.81 9.89
CA ILE A 183 20.24 -48.81 9.42
C ILE A 183 19.54 -47.81 8.48
N GLN A 184 18.82 -48.32 7.48
CA GLN A 184 18.06 -47.49 6.54
C GLN A 184 17.04 -46.59 7.26
N MET A 185 16.21 -47.16 8.13
CA MET A 185 15.20 -46.39 8.87
C MET A 185 15.82 -45.38 9.83
N GLY A 186 16.92 -45.73 10.50
CA GLY A 186 17.67 -44.81 11.35
C GLY A 186 18.16 -43.58 10.59
N TYR A 187 18.73 -43.80 9.39
CA TYR A 187 19.14 -42.71 8.50
C TYR A 187 17.95 -41.85 8.06
N LEU A 188 16.85 -42.46 7.59
CA LEU A 188 15.66 -41.74 7.15
C LEU A 188 15.03 -40.90 8.27
N PHE A 189 14.93 -41.42 9.50
CA PHE A 189 14.41 -40.66 10.64
C PHE A 189 15.35 -39.52 11.02
N ARG A 190 16.67 -39.72 10.94
CA ARG A 190 17.66 -38.68 11.24
C ARG A 190 17.56 -37.52 10.24
N ILE A 191 17.64 -37.82 8.94
CA ILE A 191 17.55 -36.80 7.88
C ILE A 191 16.15 -36.16 7.85
N GLY A 192 15.08 -36.96 7.94
CA GLY A 192 13.71 -36.44 8.00
C GLY A 192 13.48 -35.55 9.22
N GLY A 193 14.05 -35.90 10.38
CA GLY A 193 14.03 -35.06 11.58
C GLY A 193 14.76 -33.73 11.40
N ILE A 194 15.92 -33.74 10.74
CA ILE A 194 16.66 -32.51 10.38
C ILE A 194 15.83 -31.64 9.42
N MET A 195 15.21 -32.23 8.40
CA MET A 195 14.34 -31.50 7.47
C MET A 195 13.15 -30.84 8.19
N LEU A 196 12.51 -31.55 9.12
CA LEU A 196 11.42 -30.98 9.93
C LEU A 196 11.90 -29.83 10.82
N ALA A 197 13.09 -29.96 11.43
CA ALA A 197 13.68 -28.88 12.22
C ALA A 197 14.00 -27.64 11.37
N ILE A 198 14.58 -27.83 10.17
CA ILE A 198 14.84 -26.74 9.21
C ILE A 198 13.52 -26.08 8.77
N ALA A 199 12.49 -26.87 8.46
CA ALA A 199 11.18 -26.37 8.11
C ALA A 199 10.53 -25.57 9.26
N ALA A 200 10.69 -26.00 10.51
CA ALA A 200 10.24 -25.27 11.68
C ALA A 200 10.97 -23.92 11.86
N ILE A 201 12.29 -23.88 11.65
CA ILE A 201 13.08 -22.64 11.68
C ILE A 201 12.63 -21.69 10.56
N MET A 202 12.45 -22.21 9.34
CA MET A 202 11.94 -21.45 8.20
C MET A 202 10.56 -20.85 8.49
N MET A 203 9.66 -21.64 9.09
CA MET A 203 8.32 -21.19 9.47
C MET A 203 8.39 -20.08 10.52
N ALA A 204 9.20 -20.26 11.58
CA ALA A 204 9.39 -19.25 12.61
C ALA A 204 9.96 -17.93 12.03
N ALA A 205 10.95 -18.02 11.15
CA ALA A 205 11.50 -16.87 10.44
C ALA A 205 10.45 -16.18 9.55
N SER A 206 9.66 -16.94 8.79
CA SER A 206 8.59 -16.40 7.93
C SER A 206 7.50 -15.69 8.71
N VAL A 207 7.08 -16.23 9.87
CA VAL A 207 6.14 -15.59 10.78
C VAL A 207 6.73 -14.31 11.38
N ALA A 208 7.99 -14.35 11.82
CA ALA A 208 8.67 -13.18 12.37
C ALA A 208 8.82 -12.06 11.34
N VAL A 209 9.22 -12.38 10.10
CA VAL A 209 9.26 -11.43 8.97
C VAL A 209 7.86 -10.87 8.72
N GLY A 210 6.84 -11.72 8.64
CA GLY A 210 5.46 -11.29 8.42
C GLY A 210 4.97 -10.30 9.48
N TYR A 211 5.29 -10.57 10.74
CA TYR A 211 4.93 -9.71 11.87
C TYR A 211 5.67 -8.36 11.82
N VAL A 212 7.01 -8.38 11.69
CA VAL A 212 7.83 -7.16 11.70
C VAL A 212 7.54 -6.30 10.46
N ALA A 213 7.38 -6.90 9.28
CA ALA A 213 7.02 -6.21 8.05
C ALA A 213 5.64 -5.55 8.15
N SER A 214 4.63 -6.27 8.66
CA SER A 214 3.27 -5.72 8.82
C SER A 214 3.25 -4.57 9.82
N ARG A 215 3.95 -4.71 10.95
CA ARG A 215 4.07 -3.64 11.97
C ARG A 215 4.80 -2.42 11.43
N THR A 216 5.86 -2.62 10.65
CA THR A 216 6.62 -1.54 9.98
C THR A 216 5.74 -0.80 8.98
N ALA A 217 5.03 -1.53 8.11
CA ALA A 217 4.14 -0.94 7.11
C ALA A 217 2.98 -0.16 7.77
N ALA A 218 2.35 -0.73 8.79
CA ALA A 218 1.29 -0.05 9.55
C ALA A 218 1.83 1.19 10.29
N GLY A 219 3.06 1.12 10.81
CA GLY A 219 3.75 2.24 11.42
C GLY A 219 3.99 3.40 10.45
N VAL A 220 4.51 3.11 9.25
CA VAL A 220 4.66 4.10 8.17
C VAL A 220 3.30 4.69 7.78
N GLY A 221 2.27 3.85 7.61
CA GLY A 221 0.91 4.31 7.28
C GLY A 221 0.34 5.25 8.36
N ARG A 222 0.54 4.93 9.64
CA ARG A 222 0.15 5.77 10.77
C ARG A 222 0.86 7.13 10.75
N ASP A 223 2.18 7.14 10.55
CA ASP A 223 2.97 8.38 10.54
C ASP A 223 2.61 9.26 9.34
N LEU A 224 2.46 8.67 8.14
CA LEU A 224 2.01 9.39 6.95
C LEU A 224 0.63 10.00 7.16
N ARG A 225 -0.32 9.23 7.72
CA ARG A 225 -1.68 9.71 7.95
C ARG A 225 -1.71 10.85 8.96
N ARG A 226 -0.92 10.76 10.03
CA ARG A 226 -0.80 11.84 11.01
C ARG A 226 -0.26 13.12 10.36
N ARG A 227 0.87 13.03 9.64
CA ARG A 227 1.50 14.21 9.01
C ARG A 227 0.60 14.83 7.94
N LEU A 228 -0.03 14.01 7.11
CA LEU A 228 -0.96 14.50 6.09
C LEU A 228 -2.16 15.20 6.74
N PHE A 229 -2.75 14.61 7.78
CA PHE A 229 -3.87 15.21 8.50
C PHE A 229 -3.47 16.55 9.14
N THR A 230 -2.33 16.62 9.81
CA THR A 230 -1.82 17.86 10.41
C THR A 230 -1.63 18.97 9.38
N ASN A 231 -1.02 18.69 8.22
CA ASN A 231 -0.85 19.69 7.15
C ASN A 231 -2.20 20.11 6.55
N VAL A 232 -3.11 19.17 6.29
CA VAL A 232 -4.41 19.49 5.68
C VAL A 232 -5.26 20.38 6.58
N VAL A 233 -5.21 20.17 7.89
CA VAL A 233 -5.92 21.03 8.86
C VAL A 233 -5.29 22.42 8.97
N SER A 234 -3.99 22.57 8.64
CA SER A 234 -3.33 23.88 8.63
C SER A 234 -3.48 24.63 7.30
N PHE A 235 -4.04 24.02 6.24
CA PHE A 235 -4.23 24.68 4.95
C PHE A 235 -5.27 25.81 5.01
N SER A 236 -5.04 26.84 4.18
CA SER A 236 -6.06 27.86 3.91
C SER A 236 -7.04 27.37 2.85
N ASP A 237 -8.09 28.16 2.61
CA ASP A 237 -9.06 27.90 1.53
C ASP A 237 -8.39 27.79 0.15
N LYS A 238 -7.27 28.50 -0.08
CA LYS A 238 -6.51 28.46 -1.33
C LYS A 238 -5.96 27.07 -1.62
N GLU A 239 -5.27 26.45 -0.66
CA GLU A 239 -4.70 25.11 -0.84
C GLU A 239 -5.80 24.03 -0.91
N VAL A 240 -6.84 24.16 -0.09
CA VAL A 240 -7.98 23.23 -0.10
C VAL A 240 -8.69 23.23 -1.45
N GLN A 241 -8.87 24.39 -2.08
CA GLN A 241 -9.45 24.49 -3.41
C GLN A 241 -8.50 23.95 -4.49
N SER A 242 -7.20 24.27 -4.42
CA SER A 242 -6.20 23.77 -5.36
C SER A 242 -6.13 22.23 -5.38
N PHE A 243 -6.13 21.59 -4.21
CA PHE A 243 -6.13 20.13 -4.14
C PHE A 243 -7.52 19.52 -4.33
N SER A 244 -8.59 20.21 -3.95
CA SER A 244 -9.96 19.73 -3.71
C SER A 244 -10.10 18.80 -2.49
N VAL A 245 -11.21 18.95 -1.76
CA VAL A 245 -11.54 18.12 -0.57
C VAL A 245 -11.54 16.62 -0.91
N ALA A 246 -12.13 16.23 -2.04
CA ALA A 246 -12.23 14.83 -2.45
C ALA A 246 -10.85 14.18 -2.72
N SER A 247 -9.93 14.94 -3.31
CA SER A 247 -8.54 14.50 -3.52
C SER A 247 -7.81 14.34 -2.21
N LEU A 248 -7.93 15.31 -1.29
CA LEU A 248 -7.30 15.26 0.05
C LEU A 248 -7.78 14.03 0.85
N ILE A 249 -9.08 13.71 0.79
CA ILE A 249 -9.64 12.49 1.40
C ILE A 249 -9.01 11.24 0.78
N THR A 250 -8.93 11.16 -0.56
CA THR A 250 -8.34 10.01 -1.26
C THR A 250 -6.86 9.83 -0.92
N ARG A 251 -6.11 10.94 -0.86
CA ARG A 251 -4.69 10.98 -0.45
C ARG A 251 -4.52 10.51 1.00
N GLY A 252 -5.42 10.89 1.92
CA GLY A 252 -5.40 10.49 3.34
C GLY A 252 -5.86 9.07 3.65
N THR A 253 -6.47 8.39 2.67
CA THR A 253 -7.07 7.06 2.85
C THR A 253 -6.44 6.04 1.91
N ASN A 254 -6.89 5.99 0.67
CA ASN A 254 -6.54 4.98 -0.33
C ASN A 254 -5.06 5.03 -0.70
N ASP A 255 -4.49 6.21 -0.92
CA ASP A 255 -3.10 6.34 -1.34
C ASP A 255 -2.13 5.87 -0.23
N ILE A 256 -2.42 6.22 1.03
CA ILE A 256 -1.66 5.73 2.19
C ILE A 256 -1.77 4.21 2.30
N GLN A 257 -2.97 3.64 2.12
CA GLN A 257 -3.17 2.19 2.15
C GLN A 257 -2.37 1.50 1.04
N GLN A 258 -2.32 2.08 -0.15
CA GLN A 258 -1.55 1.54 -1.27
C GLN A 258 -0.05 1.52 -0.97
N ILE A 259 0.50 2.61 -0.40
CA ILE A 259 1.90 2.65 0.04
C ILE A 259 2.14 1.62 1.14
N GLN A 260 1.26 1.54 2.14
CA GLN A 260 1.37 0.57 3.23
C GLN A 260 1.41 -0.87 2.69
N ASN A 261 0.52 -1.23 1.76
CA ASN A 261 0.49 -2.57 1.16
C ASN A 261 1.79 -2.87 0.39
N VAL A 262 2.31 -1.91 -0.37
CA VAL A 262 3.57 -2.07 -1.11
C VAL A 262 4.76 -2.17 -0.18
N ILE A 263 4.80 -1.45 0.94
CA ILE A 263 5.85 -1.60 1.94
C ILE A 263 5.77 -2.98 2.60
N ALA A 264 4.58 -3.44 3.00
CA ALA A 264 4.41 -4.75 3.63
C ALA A 264 4.86 -5.89 2.70
N MET A 265 4.41 -5.86 1.44
CA MET A 265 4.78 -6.83 0.43
C MET A 265 6.24 -6.67 -0.02
N GLY A 266 6.72 -5.43 -0.11
CA GLY A 266 8.11 -5.05 -0.38
C GLY A 266 9.08 -5.74 0.57
N LEU A 267 8.85 -5.54 1.87
CA LEU A 267 9.67 -6.10 2.91
C LEU A 267 9.58 -7.62 3.02
N ARG A 268 8.45 -8.24 2.64
CA ARG A 268 8.23 -9.69 2.79
C ARG A 268 8.60 -10.50 1.56
N MET A 269 8.17 -10.08 0.37
CA MET A 269 8.29 -10.85 -0.87
C MET A 269 9.38 -10.29 -1.78
N VAL A 270 9.48 -8.97 -1.88
CA VAL A 270 10.37 -8.31 -2.85
C VAL A 270 11.83 -8.36 -2.40
N LEU A 271 12.08 -8.22 -1.10
CA LEU A 271 13.41 -8.47 -0.54
C LEU A 271 13.77 -9.96 -0.56
N TYR A 272 12.78 -10.85 -0.40
CA TYR A 272 13.01 -12.30 -0.34
C TYR A 272 13.37 -12.90 -1.70
N ALA A 273 12.67 -12.50 -2.77
CA ALA A 273 12.81 -13.08 -4.10
C ALA A 273 14.25 -13.00 -4.66
N PRO A 274 14.97 -11.87 -4.63
CA PRO A 274 16.37 -11.82 -5.07
C PRO A 274 17.29 -12.72 -4.24
N ILE A 275 17.06 -12.83 -2.92
CA ILE A 275 17.87 -13.68 -2.04
C ILE A 275 17.71 -15.15 -2.46
N LEU A 276 16.47 -15.59 -2.71
CA LEU A 276 16.19 -16.94 -3.20
C LEU A 276 16.70 -17.18 -4.61
N ALA A 277 16.52 -16.23 -5.53
CA ALA A 277 17.01 -16.37 -6.91
C ALA A 277 18.53 -16.52 -6.94
N ILE A 278 19.25 -15.64 -6.24
CA ILE A 278 20.71 -15.68 -6.18
C ILE A 278 21.17 -16.96 -5.46
N GLY A 279 20.58 -17.28 -4.31
CA GLY A 279 20.94 -18.47 -3.55
C GLY A 279 20.66 -19.77 -4.30
N GLY A 280 19.54 -19.86 -5.03
CA GLY A 280 19.22 -21.00 -5.89
C GLY A 280 20.21 -21.15 -7.04
N ILE A 281 20.59 -20.05 -7.70
CA ILE A 281 21.62 -20.08 -8.75
C ILE A 281 22.95 -20.59 -8.16
N VAL A 282 23.34 -20.08 -6.98
CA VAL A 282 24.57 -20.52 -6.29
C VAL A 282 24.51 -22.02 -5.98
N MET A 283 23.40 -22.55 -5.47
CA MET A 283 23.26 -23.98 -5.19
C MET A 283 23.40 -24.83 -6.45
N ILE A 284 22.77 -24.43 -7.56
CA ILE A 284 22.82 -25.18 -8.82
C ILE A 284 24.23 -25.18 -9.43
N THR A 285 24.96 -24.06 -9.33
CA THR A 285 26.34 -24.00 -9.85
C THR A 285 27.30 -24.95 -9.11
N ARG A 286 26.95 -25.37 -7.88
CA ARG A 286 27.74 -26.34 -7.11
C ARG A 286 27.50 -27.79 -7.52
N THR A 287 26.39 -28.09 -8.19
CA THR A 287 26.00 -29.45 -8.61
C THR A 287 26.71 -29.91 -9.91
N ASN A 288 27.74 -29.22 -10.38
CA ASN A 288 28.56 -29.52 -11.57
C ASN A 288 27.77 -29.96 -12.84
N THR A 289 26.55 -29.44 -13.00
CA THR A 289 25.60 -29.94 -13.98
C THR A 289 25.54 -29.03 -15.20
N SER A 290 25.88 -29.55 -16.39
CA SER A 290 25.81 -28.81 -17.67
C SER A 290 24.37 -28.45 -18.14
N MET A 291 23.35 -28.61 -17.29
CA MET A 291 21.93 -28.32 -17.57
C MET A 291 21.48 -26.91 -17.14
N SER A 292 22.39 -26.08 -16.62
CA SER A 292 22.05 -24.71 -16.16
C SER A 292 21.43 -23.81 -17.25
N TRP A 293 21.70 -24.09 -18.53
CA TRP A 293 21.09 -23.38 -19.66
C TRP A 293 19.56 -23.54 -19.70
N ILE A 294 19.01 -24.64 -19.18
CA ILE A 294 17.57 -24.88 -19.12
C ILE A 294 16.90 -23.77 -18.30
N ILE A 295 17.50 -23.36 -17.18
CA ILE A 295 16.99 -22.28 -16.32
C ILE A 295 16.99 -20.94 -17.06
N VAL A 296 18.03 -20.66 -17.84
CA VAL A 296 18.11 -19.45 -18.66
C VAL A 296 16.98 -19.44 -19.70
N LEU A 297 16.71 -20.57 -20.34
CA LEU A 297 15.56 -20.73 -21.24
C LEU A 297 14.24 -20.49 -20.51
N GLY A 298 14.03 -21.10 -19.35
CA GLY A 298 12.82 -20.91 -18.53
C GLY A 298 12.61 -19.44 -18.14
N LEU A 299 13.68 -18.76 -17.71
CA LEU A 299 13.64 -17.34 -17.37
C LEU A 299 13.33 -16.47 -18.59
N ALA A 300 13.90 -16.77 -19.75
CA ALA A 300 13.59 -16.07 -20.99
C ALA A 300 12.12 -16.23 -21.39
N LEU A 301 11.56 -17.44 -21.28
CA LEU A 301 10.14 -17.69 -21.54
C LEU A 301 9.23 -16.94 -20.56
N VAL A 302 9.56 -16.93 -19.27
CA VAL A 302 8.84 -16.15 -18.25
C VAL A 302 8.90 -14.65 -18.57
N ALA A 303 10.08 -14.13 -18.94
CA ALA A 303 10.25 -12.74 -19.31
C ALA A 303 9.41 -12.35 -20.54
N VAL A 304 9.30 -13.23 -21.54
CA VAL A 304 8.44 -13.02 -22.71
C VAL A 304 6.97 -12.96 -22.31
N VAL A 305 6.50 -13.87 -21.44
CA VAL A 305 5.11 -13.88 -20.95
C VAL A 305 4.80 -12.58 -20.18
N VAL A 306 5.66 -12.20 -19.24
CA VAL A 306 5.49 -10.98 -18.44
C VAL A 306 5.58 -9.73 -19.34
N GLY A 307 6.55 -9.67 -20.26
CA GLY A 307 6.72 -8.57 -21.20
C GLY A 307 5.51 -8.39 -22.12
N THR A 308 4.94 -9.48 -22.62
CA THR A 308 3.72 -9.46 -23.44
C THR A 308 2.53 -8.90 -22.65
N LEU A 309 2.41 -9.26 -21.37
CA LEU A 309 1.39 -8.72 -20.48
C LEU A 309 1.55 -7.21 -20.30
N PHE A 310 2.77 -6.73 -20.08
CA PHE A 310 3.05 -5.29 -20.00
C PHE A 310 2.68 -4.55 -21.28
N ALA A 311 3.01 -5.10 -22.45
CA ALA A 311 2.74 -4.45 -23.72
C ALA A 311 1.24 -4.38 -24.05
N ILE A 312 0.48 -5.46 -23.75
CA ILE A 312 -0.90 -5.61 -24.24
C ILE A 312 -1.94 -5.27 -23.15
N VAL A 313 -1.74 -5.78 -21.93
CA VAL A 313 -2.77 -5.77 -20.88
C VAL A 313 -2.73 -4.47 -20.07
N MET A 314 -1.55 -3.92 -19.78
CA MET A 314 -1.43 -2.69 -18.99
C MET A 314 -2.08 -1.44 -19.62
N PRO A 315 -1.95 -1.18 -20.93
CA PRO A 315 -2.67 -0.07 -21.58
C PRO A 315 -4.19 -0.24 -21.47
N LYS A 316 -4.69 -1.48 -21.62
CA LYS A 316 -6.12 -1.79 -21.51
C LYS A 316 -6.65 -1.59 -20.10
N PHE A 317 -5.88 -1.91 -19.05
CA PHE A 317 -6.25 -1.60 -17.67
C PHE A 317 -6.48 -0.11 -17.43
N ARG A 318 -5.68 0.77 -18.06
CA ARG A 318 -5.91 2.23 -17.98
C ARG A 318 -7.23 2.64 -18.65
N ILE A 319 -7.58 1.98 -19.76
CA ILE A 319 -8.85 2.21 -20.46
C ILE A 319 -10.04 1.73 -19.62
N VAL A 320 -9.92 0.56 -18.98
CA VAL A 320 -10.95 0.04 -18.06
C VAL A 320 -11.27 1.06 -16.97
N GLN A 321 -10.26 1.68 -16.35
CA GLN A 321 -10.50 2.70 -15.33
C GLN A 321 -11.32 3.88 -15.87
N LYS A 322 -10.93 4.44 -17.04
CA LYS A 322 -11.68 5.53 -17.68
C LYS A 322 -13.12 5.13 -18.02
N GLN A 323 -13.35 3.88 -18.42
CA GLN A 323 -14.68 3.36 -18.72
C GLN A 323 -15.53 3.16 -17.46
N VAL A 324 -14.94 2.70 -16.34
CA VAL A 324 -15.61 2.67 -15.03
C VAL A 324 -16.04 4.07 -14.61
N ASP A 325 -15.16 5.05 -14.74
CA ASP A 325 -15.46 6.44 -14.40
C ASP A 325 -16.61 6.98 -15.27
N ARG A 326 -16.63 6.65 -16.57
CA ARG A 326 -17.72 7.02 -17.49
C ARG A 326 -19.04 6.37 -17.10
N VAL A 327 -19.07 5.08 -16.77
CA VAL A 327 -20.29 4.40 -16.32
C VAL A 327 -20.83 5.03 -15.03
N ASN A 328 -19.94 5.31 -14.07
CA ASN A 328 -20.30 5.98 -12.82
C ASN A 328 -20.82 7.41 -13.05
N GLN A 329 -20.23 8.14 -14.00
CA GLN A 329 -20.68 9.48 -14.39
C GLN A 329 -22.11 9.42 -14.95
N VAL A 330 -22.38 8.58 -15.95
CA VAL A 330 -23.71 8.44 -16.56
C VAL A 330 -24.74 8.01 -15.51
N ALA A 331 -24.40 7.09 -14.63
CA ALA A 331 -25.28 6.68 -13.53
C ALA A 331 -25.63 7.85 -12.59
N ARG A 332 -24.64 8.67 -12.22
CA ARG A 332 -24.87 9.85 -11.38
C ARG A 332 -25.73 10.91 -12.08
N GLU A 333 -25.46 11.20 -13.36
CA GLU A 333 -26.24 12.14 -14.16
C GLU A 333 -27.71 11.70 -14.25
N MET A 334 -27.96 10.42 -14.52
CA MET A 334 -29.31 9.84 -14.54
C MET A 334 -30.03 9.91 -13.19
N LEU A 335 -29.33 9.61 -12.09
CA LEU A 335 -29.93 9.59 -10.75
C LEU A 335 -30.24 11.01 -10.24
N ASN A 336 -29.31 11.94 -10.42
CA ASN A 336 -29.51 13.34 -10.05
C ASN A 336 -30.58 14.00 -10.93
N GLY A 337 -30.61 13.65 -12.22
CA GLY A 337 -31.57 14.14 -13.19
C GLY A 337 -32.86 13.33 -13.29
N ILE A 338 -33.13 12.39 -12.38
CA ILE A 338 -34.19 11.39 -12.59
C ILE A 338 -35.57 12.03 -12.81
N SER A 339 -35.86 13.13 -12.12
CA SER A 339 -37.10 13.89 -12.28
C SER A 339 -37.18 14.55 -13.67
N VAL A 340 -36.07 15.08 -14.18
CA VAL A 340 -35.96 15.68 -15.53
C VAL A 340 -36.12 14.59 -16.60
N VAL A 341 -35.40 13.48 -16.47
CA VAL A 341 -35.49 12.34 -17.40
C VAL A 341 -36.93 11.83 -17.48
N ARG A 342 -37.63 11.73 -16.34
CA ARG A 342 -39.05 11.34 -16.29
C ARG A 342 -39.98 12.39 -16.89
N ALA A 343 -39.80 13.66 -16.53
CA ALA A 343 -40.63 14.76 -17.04
C ALA A 343 -40.57 14.89 -18.57
N PHE A 344 -39.40 14.63 -19.16
CA PHE A 344 -39.20 14.66 -20.61
C PHE A 344 -39.36 13.29 -21.30
N ASN A 345 -39.76 12.24 -20.57
CA ASN A 345 -39.92 10.87 -21.08
C ASN A 345 -38.69 10.33 -21.84
N ARG A 346 -37.48 10.65 -21.36
CA ARG A 346 -36.18 10.31 -21.98
C ARG A 346 -35.51 9.05 -21.41
N GLN A 347 -36.23 8.22 -20.66
CA GLN A 347 -35.67 7.02 -20.00
C GLN A 347 -35.01 6.06 -21.00
N ALA A 348 -35.60 5.88 -22.19
CA ALA A 348 -35.04 4.99 -23.21
C ALA A 348 -33.71 5.51 -23.79
N PHE A 349 -33.60 6.83 -23.98
CA PHE A 349 -32.37 7.48 -24.41
C PHE A 349 -31.26 7.30 -23.37
N GLU A 350 -31.56 7.58 -22.10
CA GLU A 350 -30.59 7.41 -21.03
C GLU A 350 -30.19 5.94 -20.82
N ARG A 351 -31.14 5.01 -20.97
CA ARG A 351 -30.85 3.57 -20.96
C ARG A 351 -29.83 3.20 -22.05
N GLN A 352 -30.00 3.72 -23.27
CA GLN A 352 -29.06 3.46 -24.36
C GLN A 352 -27.68 4.08 -24.11
N THR A 353 -27.63 5.29 -23.55
CA THR A 353 -26.38 5.95 -23.13
C THR A 353 -25.64 5.10 -22.10
N PHE A 354 -26.34 4.61 -21.07
CA PHE A 354 -25.78 3.72 -20.06
C PHE A 354 -25.33 2.38 -20.65
N GLU A 355 -26.15 1.76 -21.51
CA GLU A 355 -25.86 0.48 -22.14
C GLU A 355 -24.62 0.54 -23.04
N THR A 356 -24.42 1.66 -23.74
CA THR A 356 -23.21 1.92 -24.55
C THR A 356 -21.97 1.99 -23.66
N ALA A 357 -22.02 2.78 -22.58
CA ALA A 357 -20.90 2.90 -21.64
C ALA A 357 -20.57 1.55 -20.98
N ASN A 358 -21.60 0.82 -20.55
CA ASN A 358 -21.46 -0.49 -19.90
C ASN A 358 -20.93 -1.57 -20.87
N SER A 359 -21.38 -1.57 -22.12
CA SER A 359 -20.91 -2.53 -23.14
C SER A 359 -19.44 -2.33 -23.48
N ASN A 360 -18.98 -1.08 -23.58
CA ASN A 360 -17.58 -0.74 -23.79
C ASN A 360 -16.69 -1.22 -22.61
N LEU A 361 -17.16 -0.98 -21.38
CA LEU A 361 -16.51 -1.48 -20.16
C LEU A 361 -16.44 -3.01 -20.17
N LYS A 362 -17.57 -3.68 -20.41
CA LYS A 362 -17.67 -5.15 -20.45
C LYS A 362 -16.69 -5.75 -21.46
N ALA A 363 -16.65 -5.24 -22.69
CA ALA A 363 -15.78 -5.78 -23.74
C ALA A 363 -14.29 -5.65 -23.36
N THR A 364 -13.89 -4.48 -22.87
CA THR A 364 -12.50 -4.21 -22.49
C THR A 364 -12.09 -5.02 -21.25
N GLN A 365 -12.98 -5.15 -20.27
CA GLN A 365 -12.73 -5.91 -19.05
C GLN A 365 -12.70 -7.41 -19.30
N LEU A 366 -13.56 -7.95 -20.17
CA LEU A 366 -13.49 -9.37 -20.58
C LEU A 366 -12.18 -9.68 -21.29
N PHE A 367 -11.72 -8.81 -22.20
CA PHE A 367 -10.41 -8.97 -22.85
C PHE A 367 -9.28 -9.02 -21.82
N THR A 368 -9.24 -8.02 -20.92
CA THR A 368 -8.20 -7.89 -19.90
C THR A 368 -8.19 -9.06 -18.92
N ASN A 369 -9.37 -9.48 -18.45
CA ASN A 369 -9.50 -10.61 -17.53
C ASN A 369 -9.16 -11.94 -18.20
N ARG A 370 -9.58 -12.17 -19.45
CA ARG A 370 -9.21 -13.40 -20.18
C ARG A 370 -7.71 -13.50 -20.39
N ALA A 371 -7.05 -12.39 -20.75
CA ALA A 371 -5.59 -12.35 -20.87
C ALA A 371 -4.91 -12.67 -19.53
N MET A 372 -5.41 -12.12 -18.41
CA MET A 372 -4.91 -12.41 -17.06
C MET A 372 -5.15 -13.86 -16.62
N VAL A 373 -6.31 -14.44 -16.92
CA VAL A 373 -6.63 -15.83 -16.55
C VAL A 373 -5.72 -16.82 -17.28
N LEU A 374 -5.37 -16.56 -18.55
CA LEU A 374 -4.44 -17.41 -19.31
C LEU A 374 -3.00 -17.39 -18.77
N MET A 375 -2.62 -16.37 -18.01
CA MET A 375 -1.27 -16.22 -17.47
C MET A 375 -0.86 -17.41 -16.58
N MET A 376 -1.73 -17.81 -15.64
CA MET A 376 -1.42 -18.90 -14.70
C MET A 376 -1.22 -20.26 -15.42
N PRO A 377 -2.09 -20.66 -16.37
CA PRO A 377 -1.85 -21.81 -17.23
C PRO A 377 -0.54 -21.73 -18.02
N PHE A 378 -0.18 -20.58 -18.62
CA PHE A 378 1.08 -20.45 -19.36
C PHE A 378 2.31 -20.59 -18.45
N ILE A 379 2.28 -19.98 -17.27
CA ILE A 379 3.35 -20.14 -16.29
C ILE A 379 3.46 -21.60 -15.87
N SER A 380 2.34 -22.23 -15.53
CA SER A 380 2.29 -23.66 -15.16
C SER A 380 2.81 -24.55 -16.28
N LEU A 381 2.47 -24.26 -17.54
CA LEU A 381 2.97 -24.98 -18.71
C LEU A 381 4.49 -24.83 -18.85
N ILE A 382 5.04 -23.62 -18.65
CA ILE A 382 6.49 -23.39 -18.66
C ILE A 382 7.14 -24.17 -17.51
N MET A 383 6.61 -24.08 -16.27
CA MET A 383 7.17 -24.79 -15.12
C MET A 383 7.17 -26.32 -15.34
N ASN A 384 6.04 -26.88 -15.75
CA ASN A 384 5.93 -28.33 -15.97
C ASN A 384 6.74 -28.78 -17.18
N GLY A 385 6.72 -28.03 -18.28
CA GLY A 385 7.52 -28.32 -19.48
C GLY A 385 9.02 -28.28 -19.18
N MET A 386 9.45 -27.34 -18.34
CA MET A 386 10.81 -27.28 -17.80
C MET A 386 11.14 -28.50 -16.94
N SER A 387 10.28 -28.91 -16.02
CA SER A 387 10.48 -30.12 -15.23
C SER A 387 10.59 -31.36 -16.13
N VAL A 388 9.74 -31.49 -17.15
CA VAL A 388 9.83 -32.58 -18.13
C VAL A 388 11.15 -32.53 -18.90
N LEU A 389 11.59 -31.36 -19.35
CA LEU A 389 12.85 -31.20 -20.07
C LEU A 389 14.07 -31.54 -19.17
N ILE A 390 14.03 -31.13 -17.91
CA ILE A 390 15.07 -31.46 -16.92
C ILE A 390 15.11 -32.97 -16.70
N VAL A 391 13.97 -33.64 -16.52
CA VAL A 391 13.91 -35.09 -16.36
C VAL A 391 14.40 -35.80 -17.62
N TRP A 392 13.97 -35.36 -18.80
CA TRP A 392 14.38 -35.95 -20.09
C TRP A 392 15.89 -35.88 -20.31
N MET A 393 16.49 -34.72 -20.05
CA MET A 393 17.94 -34.51 -20.19
C MET A 393 18.74 -35.10 -19.03
N GLY A 394 18.14 -35.19 -17.84
CA GLY A 394 18.75 -35.75 -16.64
C GLY A 394 18.78 -37.27 -16.66
N ALA A 395 17.76 -37.93 -17.23
CA ALA A 395 17.66 -39.38 -17.31
C ALA A 395 18.89 -40.00 -18.00
N SER A 396 19.28 -39.47 -19.17
CA SER A 396 20.47 -39.97 -19.87
C SER A 396 21.76 -39.76 -19.08
N LYS A 397 21.82 -38.74 -18.22
CA LYS A 397 22.98 -38.48 -17.35
C LYS A 397 23.03 -39.38 -16.12
N ILE A 398 21.86 -39.75 -15.61
CA ILE A 398 21.72 -40.78 -14.56
C ILE A 398 22.16 -42.13 -15.12
N ASP A 399 21.73 -42.48 -16.34
CA ASP A 399 22.14 -43.72 -17.01
C ASP A 399 23.66 -43.80 -17.21
N THR A 400 24.31 -42.67 -17.52
CA THR A 400 25.78 -42.59 -17.62
C THR A 400 26.49 -42.41 -16.27
N GLY A 401 25.75 -42.30 -15.16
CA GLY A 401 26.33 -42.16 -13.82
C GLY A 401 26.86 -40.80 -13.42
N VAL A 402 26.67 -39.79 -14.26
CA VAL A 402 27.22 -38.44 -14.07
C VAL A 402 26.46 -37.66 -12.99
N ILE A 403 25.21 -38.03 -12.72
CA ILE A 403 24.31 -37.35 -11.77
C ILE A 403 23.49 -38.40 -11.02
N GLN A 404 23.27 -38.19 -9.71
CA GLN A 404 22.39 -39.04 -8.90
C GLN A 404 20.90 -38.64 -9.03
N THR A 405 19.98 -39.50 -8.61
CA THR A 405 18.55 -39.24 -8.79
C THR A 405 18.05 -38.12 -7.87
N GLY A 406 18.55 -38.05 -6.65
CA GLY A 406 18.27 -37.00 -5.69
C GLY A 406 18.78 -35.64 -6.15
N ASP A 407 19.98 -35.57 -6.73
CA ASP A 407 20.51 -34.35 -7.35
C ASP A 407 19.58 -33.78 -8.43
N LEU A 408 18.97 -34.64 -9.24
CA LEU A 408 17.98 -34.23 -10.24
C LEU A 408 16.73 -33.61 -9.59
N ILE A 409 16.23 -34.21 -8.50
CA ILE A 409 15.09 -33.70 -7.73
C ILE A 409 15.43 -32.35 -7.09
N ALA A 410 16.63 -32.22 -6.53
CA ALA A 410 17.11 -30.96 -5.97
C ALA A 410 17.20 -29.89 -7.05
N PHE A 411 17.75 -30.21 -8.22
CA PHE A 411 17.84 -29.31 -9.37
C PHE A 411 16.47 -28.82 -9.83
N ILE A 412 15.49 -29.72 -9.98
CA ILE A 412 14.10 -29.37 -10.33
C ILE A 412 13.53 -28.39 -9.30
N THR A 413 13.73 -28.64 -8.01
CA THR A 413 13.23 -27.80 -6.93
C THR A 413 13.89 -26.42 -6.94
N TYR A 414 15.21 -26.33 -7.06
CA TYR A 414 15.91 -25.06 -7.16
C TYR A 414 15.48 -24.27 -8.40
N ALA A 415 15.32 -24.92 -9.55
CA ALA A 415 14.84 -24.29 -10.77
C ALA A 415 13.44 -23.66 -10.57
N MET A 416 12.52 -24.37 -9.89
CA MET A 416 11.20 -23.83 -9.55
C MET A 416 11.28 -22.61 -8.62
N VAL A 417 12.12 -22.67 -7.58
CA VAL A 417 12.33 -21.55 -6.64
C VAL A 417 12.87 -20.31 -7.36
N ILE A 418 13.85 -20.48 -8.26
CA ILE A 418 14.41 -19.38 -9.06
C ILE A 418 13.32 -18.77 -9.95
N MET A 419 12.56 -19.59 -10.67
CA MET A 419 11.50 -19.10 -11.57
C MET A 419 10.40 -18.36 -10.80
N MET A 420 9.95 -18.88 -9.66
CA MET A 420 8.97 -18.20 -8.80
C MET A 420 9.50 -16.87 -8.25
N SER A 421 10.79 -16.80 -7.94
CA SER A 421 11.44 -15.56 -7.48
C SER A 421 11.41 -14.48 -8.57
N PHE A 422 11.76 -14.82 -9.81
CA PHE A 422 11.66 -13.89 -10.95
C PHE A 422 10.21 -13.51 -11.27
N MET A 423 9.26 -14.43 -11.08
CA MET A 423 7.83 -14.13 -11.22
C MET A 423 7.35 -13.06 -10.23
N ILE A 424 7.74 -13.18 -8.96
CA ILE A 424 7.42 -12.17 -7.94
C ILE A 424 7.99 -10.82 -8.35
N ILE A 425 9.26 -10.77 -8.77
CA ILE A 425 9.92 -9.54 -9.24
C ILE A 425 9.15 -8.93 -10.44
N GLY A 426 8.73 -9.77 -11.41
CA GLY A 426 7.94 -9.35 -12.55
C GLY A 426 6.59 -8.73 -12.17
N MET A 427 5.85 -9.36 -11.25
CA MET A 427 4.58 -8.81 -10.74
C MET A 427 4.76 -7.49 -9.99
N MET A 428 5.87 -7.33 -9.26
CA MET A 428 6.16 -6.09 -8.53
C MET A 428 6.39 -4.90 -9.43
N SER A 429 6.93 -5.12 -10.62
CA SER A 429 7.08 -4.08 -11.65
C SER A 429 5.75 -3.44 -12.05
N ILE A 430 4.60 -4.08 -11.77
CA ILE A 430 3.25 -3.52 -12.00
C ILE A 430 2.79 -2.68 -10.80
N ILE A 431 3.03 -3.17 -9.58
CA ILE A 431 2.45 -2.60 -8.37
C ILE A 431 3.28 -1.40 -7.87
N ILE A 432 4.61 -1.49 -7.97
CA ILE A 432 5.53 -0.46 -7.50
C ILE A 432 5.26 0.91 -8.17
N PRO A 433 5.13 1.04 -9.50
CA PRO A 433 4.88 2.33 -10.14
C PRO A 433 3.55 2.97 -9.68
N ARG A 434 2.52 2.17 -9.41
CA ARG A 434 1.24 2.69 -8.92
C ARG A 434 1.36 3.29 -7.52
N ALA A 435 2.07 2.62 -6.63
CA ALA A 435 2.35 3.15 -5.30
C ALA A 435 3.24 4.39 -5.36
N GLU A 436 4.15 4.48 -6.33
CA GLU A 436 5.01 5.67 -6.49
C GLU A 436 4.19 6.91 -6.89
N ILE A 437 3.16 6.77 -7.73
CA ILE A 437 2.23 7.87 -8.07
C ILE A 437 1.47 8.33 -6.81
N SER A 438 1.01 7.39 -5.98
CA SER A 438 0.35 7.69 -4.71
C SER A 438 1.31 8.36 -3.71
N ALA A 439 2.57 7.91 -3.68
CA ALA A 439 3.62 8.54 -2.89
C ALA A 439 3.92 9.98 -3.37
N GLN A 440 3.87 10.23 -4.67
CA GLN A 440 4.03 11.57 -5.23
C GLN A 440 2.90 12.50 -4.80
N ARG A 441 1.64 12.06 -4.92
CA ARG A 441 0.46 12.85 -4.48
C ARG A 441 0.46 13.14 -2.99
N ILE A 442 0.88 12.19 -2.15
CA ILE A 442 1.02 12.43 -0.71
C ILE A 442 2.13 13.43 -0.44
N ASP A 443 3.28 13.27 -1.10
CA ASP A 443 4.43 14.17 -0.90
C ASP A 443 4.09 15.60 -1.33
N GLU A 444 3.33 15.82 -2.41
CA GLU A 444 2.84 17.15 -2.81
C GLU A 444 2.10 17.87 -1.68
N VAL A 445 1.28 17.16 -0.91
CA VAL A 445 0.55 17.72 0.24
C VAL A 445 1.48 17.93 1.43
N LEU A 446 2.42 17.01 1.66
CA LEU A 446 3.37 17.10 2.78
C LEU A 446 4.40 18.22 2.59
N THR A 447 4.72 18.57 1.35
CA THR A 447 5.65 19.65 1.00
C THR A 447 4.95 20.95 0.64
N CYS A 448 3.62 20.97 0.55
CA CYS A 448 2.87 22.19 0.32
C CYS A 448 2.93 23.06 1.58
N GLU A 449 3.44 24.27 1.39
CA GLU A 449 3.48 25.29 2.42
C GLU A 449 2.14 26.03 2.47
N THR A 450 1.58 26.19 3.67
CA THR A 450 0.37 27.00 3.88
C THR A 450 0.65 28.45 3.53
N SER A 451 -0.22 29.06 2.71
CA SER A 451 -0.11 30.46 2.30
C SER A 451 -0.42 31.45 3.43
N ILE A 452 -1.40 31.16 4.27
CA ILE A 452 -1.74 31.98 5.44
C ILE A 452 -1.04 31.44 6.68
N ARG A 453 -0.13 32.24 7.26
CA ARG A 453 0.59 31.91 8.49
C ARG A 453 0.36 32.98 9.56
N ASP A 454 0.44 32.56 10.82
CA ASP A 454 0.59 33.48 11.92
C ASP A 454 1.90 34.27 11.80
N PRO A 455 1.93 35.55 12.22
CA PRO A 455 3.13 36.38 12.18
C PRO A 455 4.25 35.82 13.08
N GLU A 456 5.52 35.91 12.63
CA GLU A 456 6.69 35.40 13.37
C GLU A 456 7.03 36.24 14.62
N GLU A 457 6.86 37.57 14.53
CA GLU A 457 6.96 38.50 15.65
C GLU A 457 5.58 39.01 16.02
N PHE A 458 5.16 38.77 17.26
CA PHE A 458 3.86 39.19 17.76
C PHE A 458 4.01 40.48 18.56
N HIS A 459 3.42 41.57 18.07
CA HIS A 459 3.07 42.68 18.93
C HIS A 459 1.80 42.30 19.69
N LEU A 460 1.88 42.21 21.03
CA LEU A 460 0.73 42.01 21.92
C LEU A 460 -0.36 43.00 21.53
N HIS A 461 -1.33 42.53 20.73
CA HIS A 461 -2.37 43.40 20.24
C HIS A 461 -3.39 43.60 21.36
N PRO A 462 -3.60 44.84 21.84
CA PRO A 462 -4.62 45.11 22.86
C PRO A 462 -6.06 44.99 22.33
N ALA A 463 -6.28 44.43 21.13
CA ALA A 463 -7.62 44.33 20.53
C ALA A 463 -8.55 43.44 21.35
N ALA A 464 -8.01 42.45 22.07
CA ALA A 464 -8.77 41.67 23.04
C ALA A 464 -9.22 42.48 24.28
N ALA A 465 -8.73 43.71 24.46
CA ALA A 465 -8.93 44.53 25.66
C ALA A 465 -9.64 45.88 25.40
N GLN A 466 -10.05 46.19 24.16
CA GLN A 466 -10.83 47.41 23.91
C GLN A 466 -12.33 47.15 24.11
N PRO A 467 -13.00 47.89 25.01
CA PRO A 467 -14.45 47.81 25.13
C PRO A 467 -15.13 48.38 23.88
N GLY A 468 -16.22 47.74 23.44
CA GLY A 468 -17.04 48.16 22.29
C GLY A 468 -16.82 47.35 21.02
N GLY A 469 -17.45 47.77 19.91
CA GLY A 469 -17.33 47.12 18.60
C GLY A 469 -15.95 47.22 17.98
N VAL A 470 -15.74 46.43 16.91
CA VAL A 470 -14.48 46.35 16.17
C VAL A 470 -14.49 47.31 14.96
N ARG A 471 -13.47 48.14 14.78
CA ARG A 471 -13.35 48.97 13.57
C ARG A 471 -12.70 48.16 12.45
N VAL A 472 -13.33 48.12 11.27
CA VAL A 472 -12.75 47.46 10.08
C VAL A 472 -12.58 48.49 8.98
N THR A 473 -11.35 48.61 8.45
CA THR A 473 -11.02 49.57 7.39
C THR A 473 -10.38 48.84 6.21
N PHE A 474 -10.90 49.05 5.01
CA PHE A 474 -10.29 48.64 3.75
C PHE A 474 -9.57 49.85 3.15
N GLU A 475 -8.27 49.71 2.86
CA GLU A 475 -7.46 50.75 2.23
C GLU A 475 -6.91 50.24 0.89
N ASP A 476 -7.53 50.71 -0.20
CA ASP A 476 -7.17 50.42 -1.59
C ASP A 476 -7.00 48.93 -1.91
N VAL A 477 -7.92 48.11 -1.41
CA VAL A 477 -7.80 46.65 -1.46
C VAL A 477 -8.13 46.11 -2.85
N SER A 478 -7.20 45.35 -3.41
CA SER A 478 -7.41 44.55 -4.62
C SER A 478 -7.11 43.08 -4.35
N PHE A 479 -7.88 42.17 -4.95
CA PHE A 479 -7.75 40.74 -4.72
C PHE A 479 -8.10 39.90 -5.95
N ALA A 480 -7.24 38.92 -6.25
CA ALA A 480 -7.49 37.88 -7.25
C ALA A 480 -7.28 36.47 -6.63
N PHE A 481 -8.13 35.51 -6.98
CA PHE A 481 -8.03 34.13 -6.47
C PHE A 481 -6.80 33.38 -6.99
N ALA A 482 -6.34 33.73 -8.20
CA ALA A 482 -5.10 33.28 -8.80
C ALA A 482 -4.35 34.48 -9.40
N GLU A 483 -3.02 34.39 -9.44
CA GLU A 483 -2.15 35.47 -9.97
C GLU A 483 -2.50 35.83 -11.42
N ASP A 484 -2.93 34.85 -12.22
CA ASP A 484 -3.29 35.04 -13.64
C ASP A 484 -4.80 35.27 -13.87
N SER A 485 -5.60 35.49 -12.83
CA SER A 485 -7.05 35.71 -12.95
C SER A 485 -7.42 37.19 -12.88
N GLU A 486 -8.55 37.56 -13.48
CA GLU A 486 -9.12 38.90 -13.29
C GLU A 486 -9.38 39.15 -11.79
N PRO A 487 -9.12 40.38 -11.29
CA PRO A 487 -9.37 40.72 -9.90
C PRO A 487 -10.85 40.49 -9.56
N ALA A 488 -11.10 39.74 -8.49
CA ALA A 488 -12.44 39.61 -7.94
C ALA A 488 -12.87 40.88 -7.19
N LEU A 489 -11.91 41.67 -6.74
CA LEU A 489 -12.09 42.98 -6.10
C LEU A 489 -10.98 43.92 -6.58
N SER A 490 -11.32 45.19 -6.85
CA SER A 490 -10.41 46.22 -7.35
C SER A 490 -10.60 47.52 -6.56
N HIS A 491 -9.51 48.04 -6.01
CA HIS A 491 -9.45 49.37 -5.36
C HIS A 491 -10.56 49.64 -4.32
N ILE A 492 -10.88 48.63 -3.50
CA ILE A 492 -11.93 48.71 -2.49
C ILE A 492 -11.45 49.53 -1.30
N SER A 493 -12.15 50.62 -1.00
CA SER A 493 -11.90 51.46 0.18
C SER A 493 -13.19 51.81 0.91
N PHE A 494 -13.29 51.44 2.19
CA PHE A 494 -14.41 51.83 3.06
C PHE A 494 -14.06 51.58 4.54
N GLU A 495 -14.88 52.12 5.45
CA GLU A 495 -14.79 51.89 6.88
C GLU A 495 -16.12 51.38 7.43
N ALA A 496 -16.09 50.30 8.22
CA ALA A 496 -17.19 49.85 9.06
C ALA A 496 -16.90 50.23 10.52
N ALA A 497 -17.69 51.15 11.05
CA ALA A 497 -17.47 51.75 12.36
C ALA A 497 -18.13 50.93 13.50
N PRO A 498 -17.58 50.94 14.72
CA PRO A 498 -18.20 50.35 15.91
C PRO A 498 -19.66 50.81 16.11
N GLY A 499 -20.54 49.86 16.44
CA GLY A 499 -21.96 50.12 16.69
C GLY A 499 -22.80 50.46 15.46
N THR A 500 -22.24 50.33 14.26
CA THR A 500 -22.95 50.58 13.00
C THR A 500 -23.13 49.32 12.18
N THR A 501 -24.17 49.31 11.34
CA THR A 501 -24.42 48.27 10.35
C THR A 501 -23.98 48.76 8.97
N THR A 502 -22.95 48.12 8.42
CA THR A 502 -22.53 48.29 7.03
C THR A 502 -23.08 47.16 6.17
N ALA A 503 -23.94 47.46 5.21
CA ALA A 503 -24.48 46.49 4.29
C ALA A 503 -23.75 46.50 2.95
N VAL A 504 -23.61 45.35 2.31
CA VAL A 504 -23.04 45.21 0.96
C VAL A 504 -24.06 44.55 0.04
N ILE A 505 -24.41 45.22 -1.05
CA ILE A 505 -25.38 44.76 -2.05
C ILE A 505 -24.80 44.81 -3.46
N GLY A 506 -25.24 43.91 -4.33
CA GLY A 506 -24.74 43.82 -5.71
C GLY A 506 -25.13 42.51 -6.39
N SER A 507 -24.88 42.41 -7.70
CA SER A 507 -25.18 41.24 -8.54
C SER A 507 -24.41 39.98 -8.12
N THR A 508 -24.93 38.79 -8.43
CA THR A 508 -24.20 37.53 -8.16
C THR A 508 -22.85 37.55 -8.86
N GLY A 509 -21.77 37.22 -8.12
CA GLY A 509 -20.41 37.26 -8.66
C GLY A 509 -19.67 38.58 -8.47
N SER A 510 -20.31 39.63 -7.94
CA SER A 510 -19.66 40.95 -7.77
C SER A 510 -18.54 41.03 -6.70
N GLY A 511 -18.23 39.93 -6.00
CA GLY A 511 -17.15 39.90 -4.99
C GLY A 511 -17.59 40.06 -3.53
N LYS A 512 -18.90 40.16 -3.24
CA LYS A 512 -19.42 40.45 -1.88
C LYS A 512 -18.95 39.47 -0.80
N SER A 513 -19.11 38.17 -1.03
CA SER A 513 -18.67 37.15 -0.07
C SER A 513 -17.15 37.16 0.10
N THR A 514 -16.39 37.55 -0.94
CA THR A 514 -14.94 37.68 -0.88
C THR A 514 -14.52 38.76 0.13
N LEU A 515 -15.25 39.87 0.23
CA LEU A 515 -14.96 40.91 1.24
C LEU A 515 -14.94 40.33 2.67
N LEU A 516 -15.97 39.57 3.03
CA LEU A 516 -16.05 38.96 4.36
C LEU A 516 -14.92 37.95 4.60
N LYS A 517 -14.57 37.16 3.58
CA LYS A 517 -13.47 36.19 3.66
C LYS A 517 -12.10 36.85 3.84
N LEU A 518 -11.90 38.06 3.32
CA LEU A 518 -10.67 38.82 3.52
C LEU A 518 -10.57 39.40 4.93
N ILE A 519 -11.69 39.79 5.57
CA ILE A 519 -11.71 40.25 6.98
C ILE A 519 -11.25 39.13 7.92
N GLU A 520 -11.76 37.90 7.72
CA GLU A 520 -11.38 36.69 8.49
C GLU A 520 -10.01 36.11 8.08
N ARG A 521 -9.35 36.76 7.11
CA ARG A 521 -8.07 36.37 6.53
C ARG A 521 -8.07 34.90 6.08
N PHE A 522 -9.14 34.47 5.40
CA PHE A 522 -9.14 33.21 4.65
C PHE A 522 -8.30 33.31 3.38
N TYR A 523 -8.10 34.54 2.89
CA TYR A 523 -7.15 34.92 1.85
C TYR A 523 -6.42 36.20 2.27
N ASP A 524 -5.18 36.37 1.82
CA ASP A 524 -4.49 37.65 1.88
C ASP A 524 -4.80 38.46 0.61
N VAL A 525 -4.84 39.79 0.76
CA VAL A 525 -5.05 40.73 -0.34
C VAL A 525 -3.88 40.70 -1.33
N THR A 526 -4.15 40.99 -2.60
CA THR A 526 -3.12 41.11 -3.64
C THR A 526 -2.41 42.47 -3.56
N ASP A 527 -3.18 43.54 -3.35
CA ASP A 527 -2.70 44.90 -3.12
C ASP A 527 -3.56 45.60 -2.05
N GLY A 528 -3.04 46.64 -1.44
CA GLY A 528 -3.66 47.38 -0.34
C GLY A 528 -3.52 46.68 1.03
N ARG A 529 -4.40 47.06 1.95
CA ARG A 529 -4.46 46.46 3.31
C ARG A 529 -5.83 46.55 3.95
N ILE A 530 -6.09 45.62 4.85
CA ILE A 530 -7.28 45.59 5.70
C ILE A 530 -6.83 45.77 7.13
N LEU A 531 -7.40 46.76 7.82
CA LEU A 531 -7.08 47.08 9.19
C LEU A 531 -8.23 46.67 10.12
N VAL A 532 -7.90 46.07 11.26
CA VAL A 532 -8.79 45.81 12.37
C VAL A 532 -8.30 46.60 13.58
N ASP A 533 -9.12 47.53 14.06
CA ASP A 533 -8.74 48.52 15.09
C ASP A 533 -7.43 49.27 14.77
N GLY A 534 -7.18 49.53 13.48
CA GLY A 534 -6.03 50.27 12.99
C GLY A 534 -4.77 49.45 12.70
N VAL A 535 -4.81 48.13 12.86
CA VAL A 535 -3.68 47.24 12.57
C VAL A 535 -4.01 46.25 11.48
N ASP A 536 -3.03 46.02 10.60
CA ASP A 536 -3.18 45.12 9.47
C ASP A 536 -3.49 43.71 9.94
N VAL A 537 -4.51 43.08 9.36
CA VAL A 537 -4.89 41.69 9.66
C VAL A 537 -3.73 40.70 9.46
N ARG A 538 -2.71 41.07 8.67
CA ARG A 538 -1.49 40.30 8.46
C ARG A 538 -0.58 40.23 9.68
N GLU A 539 -0.68 41.21 10.58
CA GLU A 539 0.14 41.36 11.79
C GLU A 539 -0.56 40.84 13.05
N ILE A 540 -1.82 40.38 12.94
CA ILE A 540 -2.61 39.84 14.05
C ILE A 540 -2.60 38.30 13.99
N PRO A 541 -2.37 37.58 15.11
CA PRO A 541 -2.55 36.14 15.16
C PRO A 541 -3.97 35.75 14.75
N LEU A 542 -4.10 34.72 13.91
CA LEU A 542 -5.38 34.30 13.33
C LEU A 542 -6.41 33.96 14.40
N ARG A 543 -5.98 33.36 15.51
CA ARG A 543 -6.87 33.06 16.63
C ARG A 543 -7.48 34.35 17.21
N ASP A 544 -6.65 35.37 17.40
CA ASP A 544 -7.07 36.63 18.02
C ASP A 544 -7.96 37.42 17.04
N LEU A 545 -7.58 37.48 15.76
CA LEU A 545 -8.37 38.09 14.69
C LEU A 545 -9.77 37.46 14.59
N ARG A 546 -9.84 36.14 14.42
CA ARG A 546 -11.11 35.42 14.22
C ARG A 546 -11.98 35.41 15.46
N SER A 547 -11.38 35.52 16.66
CA SER A 547 -12.15 35.68 17.90
C SER A 547 -12.88 37.03 18.01
N GLN A 548 -12.48 38.03 17.22
CA GLN A 548 -13.19 39.33 17.20
C GLN A 548 -14.54 39.24 16.48
N PHE A 549 -14.75 38.21 15.64
CA PHE A 549 -15.86 38.14 14.69
C PHE A 549 -16.73 36.89 14.87
N GLY A 550 -18.04 37.06 14.71
CA GLY A 550 -18.99 35.97 14.52
C GLY A 550 -19.33 35.84 13.05
N TYR A 551 -18.77 34.83 12.39
CA TYR A 551 -19.00 34.59 10.97
C TYR A 551 -20.17 33.63 10.72
N VAL A 552 -21.12 34.07 9.89
CA VAL A 552 -22.21 33.24 9.38
C VAL A 552 -22.06 33.09 7.87
N PRO A 553 -21.70 31.89 7.36
CA PRO A 553 -21.48 31.67 5.93
C PRO A 553 -22.78 31.60 5.13
N GLN A 554 -22.67 31.85 3.82
CA GLN A 554 -23.79 31.73 2.87
C GLN A 554 -24.40 30.32 2.86
N GLN A 555 -23.56 29.28 2.92
CA GLN A 555 -24.01 27.91 3.10
C GLN A 555 -23.74 27.46 4.54
N SER A 556 -24.77 27.46 5.36
CA SER A 556 -24.65 26.99 6.74
C SER A 556 -24.28 25.51 6.83
N PHE A 557 -23.29 25.22 7.68
CA PHE A 557 -22.80 23.88 7.97
C PHE A 557 -22.90 23.58 9.48
N LEU A 558 -23.41 22.39 9.80
CA LEU A 558 -23.47 21.88 11.17
C LEU A 558 -22.61 20.63 11.30
N PHE A 559 -21.99 20.47 12.46
CA PHE A 559 -21.19 19.30 12.79
C PHE A 559 -22.08 18.20 13.39
N SER A 560 -21.60 16.96 13.32
CA SER A 560 -22.20 15.88 14.09
C SER A 560 -22.07 16.16 15.59
N GLY A 561 -23.16 16.00 16.32
CA GLY A 561 -23.29 16.34 17.74
C GLY A 561 -24.69 16.85 18.06
N SER A 562 -24.93 17.33 19.27
CA SER A 562 -26.22 17.91 19.65
C SER A 562 -26.44 19.31 19.06
N VAL A 563 -27.70 19.80 19.09
CA VAL A 563 -28.00 21.21 18.78
C VAL A 563 -27.22 22.14 19.72
N ALA A 564 -27.17 21.84 21.02
CA ALA A 564 -26.44 22.64 21.99
C ALA A 564 -24.94 22.73 21.68
N GLU A 565 -24.30 21.60 21.37
CA GLU A 565 -22.88 21.55 20.98
C GLU A 565 -22.61 22.33 19.68
N ASN A 566 -23.55 22.30 18.73
CA ASN A 566 -23.42 23.07 17.50
C ASN A 566 -23.54 24.58 17.74
N VAL A 567 -24.40 25.02 18.65
CA VAL A 567 -24.56 26.45 18.99
C VAL A 567 -23.36 26.93 19.81
N ALA A 568 -22.94 26.16 20.81
CA ALA A 568 -21.79 26.48 21.65
C ALA A 568 -20.42 26.17 21.00
N TYR A 569 -20.35 25.93 19.68
CA TYR A 569 -19.12 25.47 19.02
C TYR A 569 -17.91 26.39 19.21
N GLY A 570 -18.15 27.70 19.32
CA GLY A 570 -17.10 28.69 19.57
C GLY A 570 -16.65 28.78 21.03
N GLU A 571 -17.41 28.19 21.96
CA GLU A 571 -17.13 28.18 23.40
C GLU A 571 -16.61 26.80 23.83
N GLY A 572 -15.59 26.77 24.69
CA GLY A 572 -15.01 25.48 25.14
C GLY A 572 -15.93 24.66 26.04
N ALA A 573 -16.94 25.28 26.65
CA ALA A 573 -17.94 24.64 27.50
C ALA A 573 -19.33 25.06 27.06
N VAL A 574 -20.29 24.13 27.10
CA VAL A 574 -21.67 24.41 26.73
C VAL A 574 -22.38 25.11 27.90
N ASP A 575 -22.55 26.42 27.79
CA ASP A 575 -23.44 27.19 28.68
C ASP A 575 -24.85 27.20 28.10
N MET A 576 -25.77 26.49 28.76
CA MET A 576 -27.15 26.37 28.28
C MET A 576 -27.94 27.68 28.31
N ASP A 577 -27.58 28.64 29.18
CA ASP A 577 -28.26 29.94 29.23
C ASP A 577 -27.83 30.79 28.04
N VAL A 578 -26.54 30.75 27.67
CA VAL A 578 -26.02 31.37 26.44
C VAL A 578 -26.63 30.74 25.21
N VAL A 579 -26.67 29.39 25.14
CA VAL A 579 -27.27 28.65 24.03
C VAL A 579 -28.74 29.05 23.85
N ARG A 580 -29.53 29.08 24.93
CA ARG A 580 -30.96 29.45 24.87
C ARG A 580 -31.16 30.88 24.40
N ALA A 581 -30.42 31.83 24.98
CA ALA A 581 -30.49 33.23 24.58
C ALA A 581 -30.13 33.42 23.09
N ALA A 582 -29.07 32.75 22.64
CA ALA A 582 -28.66 32.80 21.24
C ALA A 582 -29.70 32.18 20.30
N THR A 583 -30.31 31.05 20.67
CA THR A 583 -31.39 30.44 19.88
C THR A 583 -32.68 31.25 19.87
N ASP A 584 -33.00 31.96 20.95
CA ASP A 584 -34.15 32.87 21.01
C ASP A 584 -33.99 34.02 20.03
N VAL A 585 -32.83 34.69 20.08
CA VAL A 585 -32.52 35.79 19.15
C VAL A 585 -32.51 35.29 17.72
N ALA A 586 -31.90 34.13 17.46
CA ALA A 586 -31.87 33.50 16.13
C ALA A 586 -33.23 32.98 15.64
N GLN A 587 -34.32 33.14 16.42
CA GLN A 587 -35.65 32.62 16.13
C GLN A 587 -35.66 31.09 15.94
N ALA A 588 -34.76 30.37 16.61
CA ALA A 588 -34.59 28.93 16.50
C ALA A 588 -35.37 28.14 17.57
N THR A 589 -35.66 28.75 18.73
CA THR A 589 -36.25 28.07 19.90
C THR A 589 -37.54 27.33 19.56
N GLU A 590 -38.45 27.95 18.80
CA GLU A 590 -39.74 27.36 18.45
C GLU A 590 -39.62 25.99 17.76
N PHE A 591 -38.60 25.79 16.92
CA PHE A 591 -38.41 24.51 16.26
C PHE A 591 -37.54 23.57 17.08
N VAL A 592 -36.55 24.10 17.82
CA VAL A 592 -35.68 23.28 18.68
C VAL A 592 -36.50 22.59 19.76
N GLU A 593 -37.44 23.30 20.40
CA GLU A 593 -38.33 22.73 21.42
C GLU A 593 -39.31 21.68 20.87
N LYS A 594 -39.61 21.72 19.57
CA LYS A 594 -40.45 20.70 18.90
C LYS A 594 -39.67 19.44 18.53
N LEU A 595 -38.33 19.46 18.61
CA LEU A 595 -37.54 18.27 18.37
C LEU A 595 -37.70 17.28 19.54
N PRO A 596 -37.61 15.96 19.29
CA PRO A 596 -37.85 14.94 20.30
C PRO A 596 -37.02 15.11 21.59
N GLU A 597 -35.78 15.59 21.47
CA GLU A 597 -34.85 15.77 22.60
C GLU A 597 -34.46 17.24 22.82
N GLY A 598 -35.21 18.18 22.23
CA GLY A 598 -34.92 19.60 22.35
C GLY A 598 -33.49 19.95 21.89
N PHE A 599 -32.75 20.65 22.75
CA PHE A 599 -31.35 21.03 22.54
C PHE A 599 -30.37 19.84 22.48
N ASN A 600 -30.74 18.67 23.02
CA ASN A 600 -29.90 17.48 22.97
C ASN A 600 -30.07 16.68 21.67
N THR A 601 -31.03 17.05 20.83
CA THR A 601 -31.30 16.34 19.57
C THR A 601 -30.04 16.26 18.72
N GLU A 602 -29.70 15.06 18.26
CA GLU A 602 -28.55 14.84 17.38
C GLU A 602 -28.75 15.49 16.01
N VAL A 603 -27.71 16.18 15.57
CA VAL A 603 -27.55 16.76 14.24
C VAL A 603 -26.61 15.88 13.44
N SER A 604 -27.03 15.47 12.24
CA SER A 604 -26.18 14.72 11.31
C SER A 604 -25.08 15.61 10.73
N GLN A 605 -23.97 15.03 10.27
CA GLN A 605 -22.90 15.80 9.62
C GLN A 605 -23.44 16.61 8.44
N GLY A 606 -23.14 17.91 8.42
CA GLY A 606 -23.69 18.87 7.44
C GLY A 606 -25.14 19.29 7.72
N GLY A 607 -25.76 18.83 8.80
CA GLY A 607 -27.13 19.17 9.19
C GLY A 607 -28.17 18.66 8.18
N THR A 608 -28.02 17.44 7.66
CA THR A 608 -28.91 16.85 6.64
C THR A 608 -30.29 16.47 7.18
N ASN A 609 -30.44 16.35 8.50
CA ASN A 609 -31.69 16.05 9.19
C ASN A 609 -32.48 17.29 9.64
N VAL A 610 -32.03 18.50 9.27
CA VAL A 610 -32.76 19.77 9.49
C VAL A 610 -32.97 20.52 8.18
N SER A 611 -34.01 21.36 8.10
CA SER A 611 -34.28 22.16 6.91
C SER A 611 -33.21 23.24 6.67
N GLY A 612 -33.11 23.77 5.45
CA GLY A 612 -32.15 24.83 5.13
C GLY A 612 -32.29 26.08 6.03
N GLY A 613 -33.51 26.56 6.23
CA GLY A 613 -33.77 27.70 7.12
C GLY A 613 -33.55 27.40 8.61
N GLN A 614 -33.75 26.17 9.06
CA GLN A 614 -33.38 25.75 10.43
C GLN A 614 -31.87 25.74 10.61
N ARG A 615 -31.14 25.14 9.64
CA ARG A 615 -29.69 25.09 9.61
C ARG A 615 -29.07 26.49 9.66
N GLN A 616 -29.65 27.42 8.91
CA GLN A 616 -29.23 28.82 8.89
C GLN A 616 -29.44 29.51 10.25
N ARG A 617 -30.61 29.35 10.87
CA ARG A 617 -30.86 29.91 12.21
C ARG A 617 -29.92 29.35 13.28
N LEU A 618 -29.60 28.06 13.23
CA LEU A 618 -28.60 27.48 14.15
C LEU A 618 -27.18 28.02 13.91
N SER A 619 -26.81 28.29 12.65
CA SER A 619 -25.54 28.94 12.31
C SER A 619 -25.48 30.37 12.84
N ILE A 620 -26.59 31.11 12.76
CA ILE A 620 -26.71 32.46 13.35
C ILE A 620 -26.63 32.38 14.88
N ALA A 621 -27.35 31.45 15.51
CA ALA A 621 -27.24 31.21 16.95
C ALA A 621 -25.79 30.91 17.38
N ARG A 622 -25.03 30.14 16.59
CA ARG A 622 -23.61 29.86 16.85
C ARG A 622 -22.77 31.15 16.87
N ALA A 623 -22.96 32.05 15.92
CA ALA A 623 -22.24 33.32 15.90
C ALA A 623 -22.63 34.25 17.06
N LEU A 624 -23.90 34.22 17.49
CA LEU A 624 -24.38 34.99 18.64
C LEU A 624 -23.86 34.45 19.97
N ALA A 625 -23.76 33.12 20.11
CA ALA A 625 -23.29 32.47 21.32
C ALA A 625 -21.86 32.92 21.68
N SER A 626 -20.98 33.10 20.69
CA SER A 626 -19.58 33.51 20.93
C SER A 626 -19.39 34.97 21.37
N LYS A 627 -20.46 35.79 21.40
CA LYS A 627 -20.45 37.21 21.79
C LYS A 627 -19.25 38.02 21.25
N PRO A 628 -19.01 37.99 19.92
CA PRO A 628 -17.90 38.70 19.28
C PRO A 628 -18.11 40.22 19.30
N ARG A 629 -17.05 40.97 18.99
CA ARG A 629 -17.10 42.44 18.83
C ARG A 629 -17.64 42.87 17.46
N GLY A 630 -17.61 41.98 16.48
CA GLY A 630 -18.21 42.19 15.16
C GLY A 630 -18.94 40.95 14.63
N TYR A 631 -19.92 41.15 13.75
CA TYR A 631 -20.69 40.09 13.12
C TYR A 631 -20.62 40.20 11.61
N LEU A 632 -20.34 39.08 10.94
CA LEU A 632 -20.18 38.99 9.50
C LEU A 632 -21.25 38.04 8.95
N PHE A 633 -22.25 38.58 8.26
CA PHE A 633 -23.36 37.81 7.69
C PHE A 633 -23.22 37.70 6.17
N ASP A 634 -22.89 36.53 5.66
CA ASP A 634 -22.76 36.28 4.22
C ASP A 634 -24.08 35.75 3.66
N ASP A 635 -24.94 36.63 3.13
CA ASP A 635 -26.24 36.31 2.51
C ASP A 635 -27.13 35.38 3.37
N SER A 636 -26.97 35.49 4.69
CA SER A 636 -27.43 34.50 5.66
C SER A 636 -28.93 34.58 5.94
N PHE A 637 -29.60 35.64 5.50
CA PHE A 637 -31.04 35.83 5.69
C PHE A 637 -31.86 35.30 4.50
N SER A 638 -31.21 35.03 3.36
CA SER A 638 -31.87 34.64 2.10
C SER A 638 -32.65 33.32 2.19
N ALA A 639 -32.20 32.39 3.03
CA ALA A 639 -32.80 31.07 3.25
C ALA A 639 -34.03 31.07 4.19
N LEU A 640 -34.36 32.22 4.79
CA LEU A 640 -35.48 32.39 5.70
C LEU A 640 -36.72 32.91 4.96
N ASP A 641 -37.90 32.54 5.46
CA ASP A 641 -39.15 33.18 5.02
C ASP A 641 -39.19 34.64 5.51
N PHE A 642 -39.91 35.50 4.79
CA PHE A 642 -39.96 36.94 5.05
C PHE A 642 -40.36 37.31 6.49
N LYS A 643 -41.25 36.52 7.12
CA LYS A 643 -41.72 36.81 8.48
C LYS A 643 -40.63 36.49 9.49
N THR A 644 -40.00 35.33 9.38
CA THR A 644 -38.89 34.92 10.26
C THR A 644 -37.68 35.83 10.08
N ASP A 645 -37.35 36.20 8.84
CA ASP A 645 -36.28 37.15 8.52
C ASP A 645 -36.51 38.52 9.20
N ALA A 646 -37.69 39.12 9.01
CA ALA A 646 -38.02 40.40 9.62
C ALA A 646 -38.04 40.36 11.16
N ALA A 647 -38.48 39.25 11.75
CA ALA A 647 -38.46 39.05 13.21
C ALA A 647 -37.03 38.90 13.73
N LEU A 648 -36.20 38.15 13.02
CA LEU A 648 -34.79 37.95 13.34
C LEU A 648 -34.01 39.26 13.28
N ARG A 649 -34.12 40.04 12.19
CA ARG A 649 -33.45 41.35 12.08
C ARG A 649 -33.83 42.28 13.23
N ARG A 650 -35.12 42.38 13.56
CA ARG A 650 -35.58 43.17 14.72
C ARG A 650 -34.99 42.69 16.05
N ALA A 651 -34.85 41.37 16.23
CA ALA A 651 -34.22 40.81 17.42
C ALA A 651 -32.71 41.13 17.47
N LEU A 652 -32.01 41.03 16.34
CA LEU A 652 -30.59 41.37 16.23
C LEU A 652 -30.35 42.85 16.54
N ASP A 653 -31.13 43.77 15.98
CA ASP A 653 -30.99 45.22 16.21
C ASP A 653 -31.05 45.57 17.72
N SER A 654 -31.87 44.85 18.49
CA SER A 654 -32.01 45.06 19.94
C SER A 654 -30.88 44.47 20.79
N GLN A 655 -30.10 43.54 20.25
CA GLN A 655 -29.09 42.75 20.98
C GLN A 655 -27.66 43.07 20.56
N MET A 656 -27.47 43.68 19.38
CA MET A 656 -26.16 43.95 18.80
C MET A 656 -25.41 45.10 19.51
N GLY A 657 -26.09 45.99 20.23
CA GLY A 657 -25.46 47.01 21.08
C GLY A 657 -24.40 47.83 20.34
N GLU A 658 -23.16 47.80 20.84
CA GLU A 658 -22.00 48.48 20.23
C GLU A 658 -21.25 47.62 19.20
N ALA A 659 -21.71 46.40 18.88
CA ALA A 659 -21.03 45.52 17.95
C ALA A 659 -21.08 46.05 16.51
N THR A 660 -20.03 45.79 15.74
CA THR A 660 -19.96 46.16 14.33
C THR A 660 -20.63 45.09 13.49
N VAL A 661 -21.61 45.46 12.66
CA VAL A 661 -22.32 44.49 11.82
C VAL A 661 -21.98 44.72 10.36
N ILE A 662 -21.47 43.70 9.68
CA ILE A 662 -21.26 43.73 8.23
C ILE A 662 -22.15 42.66 7.61
N VAL A 663 -23.11 43.08 6.79
CA VAL A 663 -24.10 42.18 6.17
C VAL A 663 -23.98 42.23 4.65
N VAL A 664 -23.65 41.11 4.05
CA VAL A 664 -23.79 40.89 2.61
C VAL A 664 -25.19 40.40 2.34
N ALA A 665 -25.91 41.03 1.42
CA ALA A 665 -27.23 40.56 1.01
C ALA A 665 -27.52 40.84 -0.46
N GLN A 666 -28.42 40.05 -1.02
CA GLN A 666 -28.96 40.26 -2.38
C GLN A 666 -30.28 41.03 -2.36
N ARG A 667 -30.99 41.04 -1.22
CA ARG A 667 -32.33 41.63 -1.09
C ARG A 667 -32.27 43.02 -0.49
N ILE A 668 -32.95 44.00 -1.10
CA ILE A 668 -33.03 45.37 -0.57
C ILE A 668 -33.60 45.41 0.85
N ALA A 669 -34.63 44.58 1.13
CA ALA A 669 -35.24 44.50 2.45
C ALA A 669 -34.26 44.15 3.59
N THR A 670 -33.10 43.56 3.27
CA THR A 670 -32.06 43.23 4.25
C THR A 670 -31.12 44.41 4.51
N VAL A 671 -30.90 45.27 3.52
CA VAL A 671 -29.89 46.34 3.59
C VAL A 671 -30.50 47.73 3.82
N MET A 672 -31.80 47.91 3.59
CA MET A 672 -32.45 49.24 3.58
C MET A 672 -32.37 50.01 4.90
N ASN A 673 -32.20 49.30 6.03
CA ASN A 673 -32.08 49.91 7.37
C ASN A 673 -30.63 50.03 7.84
N ALA A 674 -29.64 49.69 7.01
CA ALA A 674 -28.23 49.80 7.38
C ALA A 674 -27.80 51.27 7.43
N ASP A 675 -26.89 51.59 8.34
CA ASP A 675 -26.34 52.95 8.50
C ASP A 675 -25.53 53.37 7.27
N ASN A 676 -24.84 52.42 6.65
CA ASN A 676 -24.14 52.61 5.39
C ASN A 676 -24.35 51.40 4.47
N ILE A 677 -24.63 51.64 3.19
CA ILE A 677 -24.80 50.60 2.17
C ILE A 677 -23.72 50.79 1.11
N LEU A 678 -22.95 49.75 0.84
CA LEU A 678 -21.97 49.66 -0.22
C LEU A 678 -22.57 48.91 -1.41
N VAL A 679 -22.57 49.54 -2.57
CA VAL A 679 -23.05 48.97 -3.83
C VAL A 679 -21.86 48.46 -4.60
N LEU A 680 -21.77 47.15 -4.76
CA LEU A 680 -20.64 46.46 -5.37
C LEU A 680 -21.04 45.92 -6.75
N ASP A 681 -20.36 46.36 -7.79
CA ASP A 681 -20.54 45.90 -9.17
C ASP A 681 -19.20 45.58 -9.82
N ASN A 682 -19.09 44.41 -10.45
CA ASN A 682 -17.87 43.89 -11.06
C ASN A 682 -16.59 44.05 -10.21
N GLY A 683 -16.69 43.85 -8.89
CA GLY A 683 -15.55 43.94 -7.98
C GLY A 683 -15.16 45.35 -7.55
N GLU A 684 -15.94 46.38 -7.89
CA GLU A 684 -15.70 47.78 -7.53
C GLU A 684 -16.88 48.36 -6.74
N ILE A 685 -16.61 49.32 -5.83
CA ILE A 685 -17.66 50.08 -5.15
C ILE A 685 -18.15 51.19 -6.08
N VAL A 686 -19.38 51.04 -6.59
CA VAL A 686 -20.03 52.02 -7.48
C VAL A 686 -20.95 53.00 -6.74
N GLY A 687 -21.15 52.80 -5.44
CA GLY A 687 -21.92 53.70 -4.58
C GLY A 687 -21.76 53.38 -3.09
N SER A 688 -21.81 54.42 -2.24
CA SER A 688 -21.83 54.30 -0.79
C SER A 688 -22.78 55.35 -0.21
N GLY A 689 -23.61 54.96 0.76
CA GLY A 689 -24.50 55.88 1.47
C GLY A 689 -25.71 55.18 2.07
N THR A 690 -26.68 55.97 2.54
CA THR A 690 -27.96 55.45 3.05
C THR A 690 -28.89 55.02 1.92
N HIS A 691 -29.93 54.26 2.25
CA HIS A 691 -30.96 53.84 1.29
C HIS A 691 -31.54 55.02 0.48
N ALA A 692 -31.88 56.12 1.14
CA ALA A 692 -32.43 57.30 0.49
C ALA A 692 -31.43 57.97 -0.46
N GLU A 693 -30.16 58.11 -0.05
CA GLU A 693 -29.12 58.71 -0.88
C GLU A 693 -28.81 57.86 -2.12
N LEU A 694 -28.78 56.54 -1.98
CA LEU A 694 -28.47 55.63 -3.08
C LEU A 694 -29.60 55.51 -4.10
N LEU A 695 -30.87 55.61 -3.68
CA LEU A 695 -32.00 55.68 -4.62
C LEU A 695 -31.92 56.90 -5.54
N GLU A 696 -31.36 58.01 -5.05
CA GLU A 696 -31.20 59.23 -5.84
C GLU A 696 -29.91 59.24 -6.66
N ARG A 697 -28.80 58.72 -6.11
CA ARG A 697 -27.44 58.95 -6.63
C ARG A 697 -26.76 57.74 -7.26
N CYS A 698 -27.25 56.52 -7.04
CA CYS A 698 -26.63 55.30 -7.54
C CYS A 698 -27.56 54.56 -8.52
N PRO A 699 -27.32 54.65 -9.84
CA PRO A 699 -28.15 53.98 -10.84
C PRO A 699 -28.25 52.47 -10.62
N THR A 700 -27.14 51.81 -10.27
CA THR A 700 -27.10 50.37 -10.00
C THR A 700 -27.97 49.98 -8.80
N TYR A 701 -27.96 50.78 -7.73
CA TYR A 701 -28.82 50.54 -6.58
C TYR A 701 -30.30 50.74 -6.92
N LEU A 702 -30.61 51.79 -7.68
CA LEU A 702 -31.97 52.09 -8.14
C LEU A 702 -32.51 50.95 -9.02
N GLU A 703 -31.70 50.39 -9.91
CA GLU A 703 -32.08 49.25 -10.75
C GLU A 703 -32.39 48.00 -9.90
N ILE A 704 -31.53 47.68 -8.93
CA ILE A 704 -31.77 46.59 -7.98
C ILE A 704 -33.06 46.85 -7.20
N ALA A 705 -33.30 48.09 -6.77
CA ALA A 705 -34.49 48.49 -6.04
C ALA A 705 -35.77 48.33 -6.85
N GLN A 706 -35.78 48.82 -8.08
CA GLN A 706 -36.92 48.70 -8.99
C GLN A 706 -37.26 47.25 -9.33
N SER A 707 -36.26 46.37 -9.34
CA SER A 707 -36.48 44.94 -9.59
C SER A 707 -37.10 44.19 -8.40
N GLN A 708 -37.01 44.72 -7.18
CA GLN A 708 -37.39 44.02 -5.95
C GLN A 708 -38.50 44.69 -5.12
N LEU A 709 -38.63 46.01 -5.21
CA LEU A 709 -39.58 46.80 -4.44
C LEU A 709 -40.79 47.20 -5.29
N SER A 710 -41.95 47.32 -4.65
CA SER A 710 -43.15 47.89 -5.27
C SER A 710 -43.03 49.41 -5.47
N GLU A 711 -43.82 49.99 -6.38
CA GLU A 711 -43.83 51.45 -6.60
C GLU A 711 -44.16 52.27 -5.32
N SER A 712 -44.93 51.70 -4.40
CA SER A 712 -45.24 52.31 -3.10
C SER A 712 -44.04 52.33 -2.16
N GLU A 713 -43.24 51.27 -2.14
CA GLU A 713 -42.04 51.14 -1.31
C GLU A 713 -40.90 52.02 -1.83
N LEU A 714 -40.79 52.16 -3.16
CA LEU A 714 -39.82 53.06 -3.82
C LEU A 714 -40.06 54.55 -3.52
N LYS A 715 -41.30 54.94 -3.18
CA LYS A 715 -41.68 56.33 -2.84
C LYS A 715 -41.63 56.64 -1.34
N GLY A 716 -41.07 55.75 -0.53
CA GLY A 716 -40.97 55.92 0.94
C GLY A 716 -42.28 55.66 1.69
N GLY A 717 -43.25 54.99 1.07
CA GLY A 717 -44.56 54.69 1.64
C GLY A 717 -44.60 53.33 2.35
N GLY A 718 -44.01 53.24 3.55
CA GLY A 718 -44.12 52.05 4.38
C GLY A 718 -43.63 52.33 5.80
N ARG A 719 -44.56 52.67 6.70
CA ARG A 719 -44.36 52.68 8.15
C ARG A 719 -44.86 51.38 8.75
#